data_AF-E2AUJ5-F1
#
_entry.id   AF-E2AUJ5-F1
#
_cell.length_a   1.000
_cell.length_b   1.000
_cell.length_c   1.000
_cell.angle_alpha   90.00
_cell.angle_beta   90.00
_cell.angle_gamma   90.00
#
_symmetry.space_group_name_H-M   'P 1'
#
loop_
_entity.id
_entity.type
_entity.pdbx_description
1 polymer ?
#
loop_
_entity_poly.entity_id
_entity_poly.type
_entity_poly.pdbx_seq_one_letter_code
_entity_poly.pdbx_strand_id
1 'polypeptide(L)'
;MATKPMISPTYAIEYTSPTNKKHTLASNSGSKFSPKTSSPIKNALNESQRHAKLARRKLFKDKTEELLSKMIDNLNLAKEGAIANNDINLEKVYSSGTFSYKYNSIDTSASTRYEINDVIIPVDTYALHFFSVIVTVFSNPINCGYFDEDELDFIFSLLTLSRNAQALLIRMLKRKHMWHRISHIKYDEISNDLKPIFDELVSRSIFKSSTEEEDVSVLLNLLQVDEIRKICQELKINCSKKKENVQSILKFSNQTKSLFPGMPNPANKLRASVNKRLGSCVLLNVKMKQMVDRIITLLIPNRDPTETLSDVFLMILRVETNQIKFPEVTISEFPIFASKGHLLDYIEAKNTLSDILNAIEKKQWDVVRNLGSLAAQRLLLFLEVETECLQDSILPHHIKCFMPGYLWFKVLSKSIDAFKKSKETMPQAIEILRTLIDQDHHMKSKKGLWFNELIKIEMHHMKNIDGSVALLSEAVSYKDLTEVDRLDLLDRAEMLVRRKTISKCAKATVRHILDNMLDKVRPTSQMCSITIEGMLCGNVLQRKSTWCISNSIDQQMYGTVESFALYQYKCKGYPKGVHCEGAFPVTLFAILFWDEIYNMNIPGTCVSSYQNAPLDLYSSEFYKNRKERIDMKIQIIRTFDSETLSRHLKHEFDLYRGYTSLCQGTLFDDSNSFQSNTSHTKSGRKRKHEEIMT
;
A
#
# COMPACT_ATOMS: atom_id res chain seq x y z
N MET A 1 -12.94 1.14 -60.17
CA MET A 1 -12.70 0.62 -61.53
C MET A 1 -11.90 -0.67 -61.37
N ALA A 2 -12.61 -1.80 -61.23
CA ALA A 2 -12.77 -2.87 -62.24
C ALA A 2 -11.79 -4.02 -61.89
N THR A 3 -12.11 -5.31 -61.80
CA THR A 3 -13.35 -6.11 -61.90
C THR A 3 -13.03 -7.52 -61.35
N LYS A 4 -14.04 -8.20 -60.81
CA LYS A 4 -14.12 -9.62 -60.39
C LYS A 4 -14.00 -10.59 -61.61
N PRO A 5 -13.77 -11.92 -61.41
CA PRO A 5 -14.83 -12.93 -61.10
C PRO A 5 -14.39 -13.98 -60.02
N MET A 6 -15.20 -14.58 -59.10
CA MET A 6 -16.41 -15.45 -59.16
C MET A 6 -16.17 -16.78 -59.92
N ILE A 7 -16.43 -18.04 -59.48
CA ILE A 7 -17.33 -18.72 -58.49
C ILE A 7 -16.81 -20.17 -58.21
N SER A 8 -17.15 -20.69 -57.01
CA SER A 8 -17.39 -22.05 -56.40
C SER A 8 -17.43 -23.34 -57.29
N PRO A 9 -17.46 -24.62 -56.76
CA PRO A 9 -18.06 -25.07 -55.49
C PRO A 9 -17.45 -26.25 -54.67
N THR A 10 -17.91 -26.29 -53.41
CA THR A 10 -18.20 -27.36 -52.43
C THR A 10 -17.89 -28.83 -52.75
N TYR A 11 -17.34 -29.58 -51.77
CA TYR A 11 -17.86 -30.86 -51.24
C TYR A 11 -17.27 -31.17 -49.85
N ALA A 12 -18.14 -31.58 -48.92
CA ALA A 12 -17.82 -32.05 -47.58
C ALA A 12 -17.75 -33.59 -47.57
N ILE A 13 -16.83 -34.18 -46.80
CA ILE A 13 -16.89 -35.59 -46.36
C ILE A 13 -16.33 -35.68 -44.94
N GLU A 14 -17.22 -35.94 -43.98
CA GLU A 14 -16.93 -36.42 -42.62
C GLU A 14 -16.60 -37.93 -42.67
N TYR A 15 -15.64 -38.37 -41.86
CA TYR A 15 -15.44 -39.78 -41.52
C TYR A 15 -15.62 -39.99 -40.01
N THR A 16 -16.69 -40.69 -39.66
CA THR A 16 -16.96 -41.29 -38.34
C THR A 16 -16.54 -42.76 -38.33
N SER A 17 -16.15 -43.30 -37.16
CA SER A 17 -16.31 -44.71 -36.72
C SER A 17 -15.86 -44.86 -35.23
N PRO A 18 -16.27 -45.90 -34.47
CA PRO A 18 -17.66 -46.25 -34.15
C PRO A 18 -17.90 -46.66 -32.66
N THR A 19 -19.14 -46.43 -32.22
CA THR A 19 -20.02 -47.22 -31.31
C THR A 19 -19.46 -48.12 -30.19
N ASN A 20 -20.05 -47.97 -28.99
CA ASN A 20 -20.68 -49.12 -28.32
C ASN A 20 -21.99 -48.72 -27.59
N LYS A 21 -23.01 -49.57 -27.72
CA LYS A 21 -24.44 -49.35 -27.43
C LYS A 21 -24.88 -49.84 -26.04
N LYS A 22 -26.10 -49.39 -25.66
CA LYS A 22 -27.21 -50.04 -24.87
C LYS A 22 -27.50 -49.32 -23.54
N HIS A 23 -28.74 -49.02 -23.08
CA HIS A 23 -30.15 -49.29 -23.43
C HIS A 23 -31.01 -48.14 -22.81
N THR A 24 -31.88 -47.41 -23.53
CA THR A 24 -33.35 -47.56 -23.80
C THR A 24 -34.34 -47.31 -22.65
N LEU A 25 -35.25 -46.30 -22.85
CA LEU A 25 -36.71 -46.17 -22.55
C LEU A 25 -37.05 -44.68 -22.21
N ALA A 26 -37.60 -43.85 -23.12
CA ALA A 26 -39.02 -43.66 -23.53
C ALA A 26 -39.97 -43.32 -22.34
N SER A 27 -40.85 -42.32 -22.32
CA SER A 27 -41.58 -41.57 -23.37
C SER A 27 -42.37 -40.37 -22.79
N ASN A 28 -42.80 -39.47 -23.69
CA ASN A 28 -44.04 -38.66 -23.68
C ASN A 28 -44.20 -37.52 -22.66
N SER A 29 -44.89 -36.40 -22.89
CA SER A 29 -45.43 -35.64 -24.03
C SER A 29 -46.32 -34.57 -23.38
N GLY A 30 -46.38 -33.33 -23.89
CA GLY A 30 -47.49 -32.44 -23.52
C GLY A 30 -47.13 -30.97 -23.41
N SER A 31 -47.30 -30.28 -24.53
CA SER A 31 -47.39 -28.82 -24.61
C SER A 31 -48.67 -28.29 -23.95
N LYS A 32 -48.58 -27.10 -23.33
CA LYS A 32 -49.61 -26.04 -23.41
C LYS A 32 -49.02 -24.71 -22.93
N PHE A 33 -48.82 -23.82 -23.89
CA PHE A 33 -48.54 -22.39 -23.72
C PHE A 33 -49.88 -21.67 -23.51
N SER A 34 -50.06 -20.79 -22.52
CA SER A 34 -49.98 -19.32 -22.63
C SER A 34 -50.73 -18.68 -21.43
N PRO A 35 -50.76 -17.34 -21.25
CA PRO A 35 -49.72 -16.52 -20.64
C PRO A 35 -50.24 -15.78 -19.38
N LYS A 36 -49.36 -15.45 -18.42
CA LYS A 36 -49.67 -14.42 -17.41
C LYS A 36 -48.47 -13.47 -17.24
N THR A 37 -48.76 -12.22 -17.56
CA THR A 37 -47.94 -11.01 -17.39
C THR A 37 -47.16 -10.99 -16.08
N SER A 38 -45.83 -10.97 -16.17
CA SER A 38 -44.93 -10.76 -15.03
C SER A 38 -44.62 -9.27 -14.87
N SER A 39 -45.06 -8.72 -13.76
CA SER A 39 -44.68 -7.40 -13.23
C SER A 39 -43.16 -7.27 -13.00
N PRO A 40 -42.50 -6.11 -13.26
CA PRO A 40 -41.03 -5.99 -13.29
C PRO A 40 -40.29 -6.09 -11.95
N ILE A 41 -40.97 -6.33 -10.82
CA ILE A 41 -40.39 -6.13 -9.48
C ILE A 41 -39.79 -7.41 -8.88
N LYS A 42 -40.03 -8.60 -9.47
CA LYS A 42 -39.54 -9.88 -8.91
C LYS A 42 -38.22 -10.40 -9.48
N ASN A 43 -37.69 -9.83 -10.55
CA ASN A 43 -36.47 -10.35 -11.19
C ASN A 43 -35.18 -9.75 -10.62
N ALA A 44 -35.20 -8.52 -10.07
CA ALA A 44 -34.01 -7.88 -9.50
C ALA A 44 -33.59 -8.46 -8.13
N LEU A 45 -34.52 -9.06 -7.37
CA LEU A 45 -34.24 -9.65 -6.05
C LEU A 45 -33.81 -11.12 -6.11
N ASN A 46 -34.08 -11.82 -7.22
CA ASN A 46 -33.75 -13.25 -7.37
C ASN A 46 -32.47 -13.51 -8.20
N GLU A 47 -31.98 -12.52 -8.96
CA GLU A 47 -30.69 -12.65 -9.65
C GLU A 47 -29.47 -12.53 -8.73
N SER A 48 -29.63 -11.99 -7.51
CA SER A 48 -28.58 -12.00 -6.48
C SER A 48 -28.35 -13.36 -5.83
N GLN A 49 -29.25 -14.34 -6.04
CA GLN A 49 -29.21 -15.66 -5.38
C GLN A 49 -28.78 -16.82 -6.29
N ARG A 50 -28.47 -16.60 -7.56
CA ARG A 50 -28.02 -17.69 -8.47
C ARG A 50 -26.52 -17.66 -8.73
N HIS A 51 -25.81 -18.25 -7.78
CA HIS A 51 -24.54 -18.98 -7.93
C HIS A 51 -23.51 -18.41 -8.92
N ALA A 52 -22.66 -17.49 -8.45
CA ALA A 52 -21.24 -17.79 -8.48
C ALA A 52 -20.99 -18.87 -7.41
N LYS A 53 -20.26 -19.94 -7.72
CA LYS A 53 -19.80 -20.87 -6.68
C LYS A 53 -18.97 -20.07 -5.67
N LEU A 54 -19.57 -19.63 -4.56
CA LEU A 54 -18.86 -19.06 -3.43
C LEU A 54 -17.89 -20.14 -2.94
N ALA A 55 -16.61 -19.97 -3.30
CA ALA A 55 -15.55 -20.81 -2.84
C ALA A 55 -15.35 -20.52 -1.35
N ARG A 56 -15.90 -21.38 -0.49
CA ARG A 56 -15.50 -21.45 0.92
C ARG A 56 -13.97 -21.37 1.01
N ARG A 57 -13.44 -20.47 1.84
CA ARG A 57 -12.01 -20.44 2.23
C ARG A 57 -11.59 -21.85 2.63
N LYS A 58 -10.85 -22.52 1.76
CA LYS A 58 -9.92 -23.58 2.15
C LYS A 58 -8.76 -22.87 2.83
N LEU A 59 -8.39 -23.27 4.05
CA LEU A 59 -7.29 -22.66 4.80
C LEU A 59 -6.00 -22.70 3.98
N PHE A 60 -5.02 -21.84 4.28
CA PHE A 60 -3.71 -21.83 3.61
C PHE A 60 -3.14 -23.25 3.45
N LYS A 61 -3.22 -24.06 4.52
CA LYS A 61 -2.79 -25.47 4.53
C LYS A 61 -3.52 -26.38 3.54
N ASP A 62 -4.80 -26.16 3.27
CA ASP A 62 -5.63 -27.03 2.42
C ASP A 62 -5.40 -26.80 0.92
N LYS A 63 -4.73 -25.69 0.55
CA LYS A 63 -4.34 -25.36 -0.84
C LYS A 63 -2.83 -25.45 -1.07
N THR A 64 -2.01 -25.56 -0.03
CA THR A 64 -0.54 -25.51 -0.18
C THR A 64 -0.03 -26.59 -1.11
N GLU A 65 -0.56 -27.82 -1.05
CA GLU A 65 -0.11 -28.93 -1.90
C GLU A 65 -0.43 -28.71 -3.39
N GLU A 66 -1.67 -28.29 -3.70
CA GLU A 66 -2.08 -27.96 -5.08
C GLU A 66 -1.26 -26.79 -5.64
N LEU A 67 -1.07 -25.74 -4.85
CA LEU A 67 -0.28 -24.58 -5.26
C LEU A 67 1.21 -24.90 -5.35
N LEU A 68 1.73 -25.81 -4.52
CA LEU A 68 3.12 -26.25 -4.58
C LEU A 68 3.40 -27.00 -5.88
N SER A 69 2.50 -27.91 -6.29
CA SER A 69 2.64 -28.58 -7.60
C SER A 69 2.66 -27.56 -8.73
N LYS A 70 1.69 -26.62 -8.75
CA LYS A 70 1.62 -25.55 -9.76
C LYS A 70 2.86 -24.68 -9.77
N MET A 71 3.41 -24.36 -8.59
CA MET A 71 4.65 -23.60 -8.47
C MET A 71 5.81 -24.35 -9.11
N ILE A 72 6.01 -25.62 -8.77
CA ILE A 72 7.10 -26.44 -9.32
C ILE A 72 6.96 -26.56 -10.85
N ASP A 73 5.74 -26.78 -11.35
CA ASP A 73 5.47 -26.81 -12.78
C ASP A 73 5.86 -25.49 -13.46
N ASN A 74 5.46 -24.34 -12.90
CA ASN A 74 5.82 -23.03 -13.44
C ASN A 74 7.34 -22.77 -13.37
N LEU A 75 8.02 -23.15 -12.29
CA LEU A 75 9.48 -23.00 -12.20
C LEU A 75 10.18 -23.82 -13.29
N ASN A 76 9.73 -25.05 -13.54
CA ASN A 76 10.25 -25.90 -14.61
C ASN A 76 9.93 -25.31 -16.00
N LEU A 77 8.72 -24.81 -16.22
CA LEU A 77 8.34 -24.15 -17.47
C LEU A 77 9.17 -22.88 -17.73
N ALA A 78 9.54 -22.13 -16.70
CA ALA A 78 10.45 -21.00 -16.83
C ALA A 78 11.86 -21.44 -17.23
N LYS A 79 12.37 -22.51 -16.60
CA LYS A 79 13.67 -23.10 -16.93
C LYS A 79 13.72 -23.68 -18.35
N GLU A 80 12.59 -24.21 -18.82
CA GLU A 80 12.40 -24.71 -20.18
C GLU A 80 12.07 -23.60 -21.20
N GLY A 81 12.14 -22.31 -20.81
CA GLY A 81 11.89 -21.17 -21.69
C GLY A 81 10.42 -20.96 -22.11
N ALA A 82 9.50 -21.81 -21.66
CA ALA A 82 8.07 -21.69 -21.93
C ALA A 82 7.45 -20.49 -21.20
N ILE A 83 7.96 -20.15 -20.01
CA ILE A 83 7.71 -18.86 -19.35
C ILE A 83 8.92 -17.96 -19.61
N ALA A 84 8.77 -17.01 -20.52
CA ALA A 84 9.82 -16.03 -20.80
C ALA A 84 9.84 -14.88 -19.78
N ASN A 85 10.96 -14.16 -19.78
CA ASN A 85 11.08 -12.89 -19.09
C ASN A 85 9.97 -11.93 -19.56
N ASN A 86 9.34 -11.26 -18.60
CA ASN A 86 8.25 -10.35 -18.87
C ASN A 86 8.74 -9.12 -19.63
N ASP A 87 8.12 -8.86 -20.77
CA ASP A 87 8.19 -7.62 -21.55
C ASP A 87 6.77 -7.24 -22.00
N ILE A 88 6.00 -6.73 -21.03
CA ILE A 88 4.57 -6.54 -21.17
C ILE A 88 4.27 -5.07 -21.48
N ASN A 89 3.64 -4.84 -22.62
CA ASN A 89 3.04 -3.54 -22.92
C ASN A 89 1.72 -3.38 -22.15
N LEU A 90 1.79 -2.74 -20.98
CA LEU A 90 0.63 -2.53 -20.11
C LEU A 90 -0.48 -1.75 -20.81
N GLU A 91 -0.16 -0.68 -21.55
CA GLU A 91 -1.14 0.13 -22.29
C GLU A 91 -2.00 -0.75 -23.20
N LYS A 92 -1.37 -1.59 -24.03
CA LYS A 92 -2.06 -2.51 -24.95
C LYS A 92 -2.94 -3.52 -24.21
N VAL A 93 -2.48 -4.03 -23.07
CA VAL A 93 -3.20 -5.01 -22.25
C VAL A 93 -4.45 -4.41 -21.62
N TYR A 94 -4.37 -3.20 -21.08
CA TYR A 94 -5.56 -2.55 -20.50
C TYR A 94 -6.50 -2.02 -21.58
N SER A 95 -5.98 -1.64 -22.75
CA SER A 95 -6.79 -1.25 -23.92
C SER A 95 -7.65 -2.38 -24.47
N SER A 96 -7.18 -3.63 -24.43
CA SER A 96 -7.95 -4.78 -24.94
C SER A 96 -9.08 -5.20 -24.01
N GLY A 97 -9.05 -4.83 -22.73
CA GLY A 97 -10.03 -5.24 -21.72
C GLY A 97 -10.00 -6.73 -21.37
N THR A 98 -9.10 -7.52 -21.96
CA THR A 98 -8.91 -8.95 -21.68
C THR A 98 -7.42 -9.28 -21.66
N PHE A 99 -7.00 -10.08 -20.68
CA PHE A 99 -5.64 -10.60 -20.56
C PHE A 99 -5.68 -12.11 -20.31
N SER A 100 -4.78 -12.83 -20.98
CA SER A 100 -4.52 -14.25 -20.74
C SER A 100 -3.04 -14.51 -20.93
N TYR A 101 -2.39 -15.14 -19.97
CA TYR A 101 -0.97 -15.48 -20.09
C TYR A 101 -0.76 -16.50 -21.23
N LYS A 102 0.29 -16.30 -22.03
CA LYS A 102 0.64 -17.17 -23.15
C LYS A 102 2.02 -17.78 -22.91
N TYR A 103 2.09 -19.10 -23.02
CA TYR A 103 3.34 -19.84 -22.94
C TYR A 103 4.02 -19.89 -24.31
N ASN A 104 5.35 -19.83 -24.28
CA ASN A 104 6.21 -20.11 -25.43
C ASN A 104 6.37 -21.61 -25.63
N SER A 105 7.03 -22.00 -26.72
CA SER A 105 7.46 -23.38 -26.94
C SER A 105 8.41 -23.84 -25.84
N ILE A 106 8.22 -25.06 -25.36
CA ILE A 106 9.08 -25.73 -24.38
C ILE A 106 10.40 -26.12 -25.05
N ASP A 107 11.51 -25.69 -24.48
CA ASP A 107 12.83 -26.19 -24.81
C ASP A 107 13.11 -27.48 -24.01
N THR A 108 13.07 -28.63 -24.69
CA THR A 108 13.31 -29.94 -24.08
C THR A 108 14.80 -30.25 -23.85
N SER A 109 15.72 -29.33 -24.19
CA SER A 109 17.16 -29.52 -23.98
C SER A 109 17.62 -29.20 -22.55
N ALA A 110 16.76 -28.60 -21.72
CA ALA A 110 17.04 -28.36 -20.30
C ALA A 110 17.24 -29.68 -19.54
N SER A 111 18.44 -29.88 -18.98
CA SER A 111 18.85 -31.17 -18.39
C SER A 111 18.50 -31.35 -16.91
N THR A 112 18.14 -30.26 -16.20
CA THR A 112 17.85 -30.31 -14.76
C THR A 112 16.50 -29.66 -14.45
N ARG A 113 15.60 -30.45 -13.85
CA ARG A 113 14.29 -30.00 -13.38
C ARG A 113 14.28 -29.91 -11.86
N TYR A 114 13.43 -29.03 -11.35
CA TYR A 114 13.11 -28.97 -9.93
C TYR A 114 12.18 -30.12 -9.56
N GLU A 115 12.57 -30.91 -8.55
CA GLU A 115 11.81 -32.04 -8.07
C GLU A 115 11.02 -31.65 -6.81
N ILE A 116 9.71 -31.91 -6.83
CA ILE A 116 8.84 -31.60 -5.68
C ILE A 116 9.28 -32.34 -4.40
N ASN A 117 9.93 -33.50 -4.56
CA ASN A 117 10.41 -34.32 -3.44
C ASN A 117 11.60 -33.70 -2.69
N ASP A 118 12.32 -32.76 -3.29
CA ASP A 118 13.43 -32.05 -2.64
C ASP A 118 12.94 -30.90 -1.74
N VAL A 119 11.65 -30.54 -1.85
CA VAL A 119 11.04 -29.46 -1.07
C VAL A 119 10.83 -29.90 0.38
N ILE A 120 11.40 -29.16 1.31
CA ILE A 120 11.23 -29.37 2.75
C ILE A 120 10.12 -28.45 3.25
N ILE A 121 8.95 -29.02 3.57
CA ILE A 121 7.85 -28.26 4.17
C ILE A 121 8.19 -27.90 5.63
N PRO A 122 8.19 -26.61 6.01
CA PRO A 122 8.47 -26.18 7.36
C PRO A 122 7.33 -26.50 8.34
N VAL A 123 7.72 -26.66 9.61
CA VAL A 123 6.80 -26.92 10.74
C VAL A 123 6.59 -25.69 11.62
N ASP A 124 7.58 -24.79 11.68
CA ASP A 124 7.45 -23.51 12.38
C ASP A 124 6.42 -22.62 11.66
N THR A 125 5.53 -22.00 12.43
CA THR A 125 4.41 -21.21 11.90
C THR A 125 4.87 -20.09 10.98
N TYR A 126 5.88 -19.30 11.37
CA TYR A 126 6.32 -18.17 10.56
C TYR A 126 7.08 -18.63 9.32
N ALA A 127 7.87 -19.70 9.44
CA ALA A 127 8.53 -20.33 8.30
C ALA A 127 7.50 -20.88 7.30
N LEU A 128 6.43 -21.50 7.79
CA LEU A 128 5.31 -21.99 6.96
C LEU A 128 4.55 -20.86 6.26
N HIS A 129 4.34 -19.72 6.92
CA HIS A 129 3.77 -18.55 6.25
C HIS A 129 4.69 -18.07 5.12
N PHE A 130 6.00 -17.96 5.36
CA PHE A 130 6.93 -17.51 4.32
C PHE A 130 7.00 -18.50 3.15
N PHE A 131 7.04 -19.80 3.43
CA PHE A 131 6.92 -20.86 2.44
C PHE A 131 5.64 -20.71 1.61
N SER A 132 4.49 -20.51 2.28
CA SER A 132 3.20 -20.33 1.62
C SER A 132 3.15 -19.06 0.76
N VAL A 133 3.85 -18.00 1.17
CA VAL A 133 4.01 -16.78 0.35
C VAL A 133 4.78 -17.09 -0.94
N ILE A 134 5.91 -17.78 -0.86
CA ILE A 134 6.68 -18.19 -2.06
C ILE A 134 5.79 -19.03 -2.97
N VAL A 135 5.17 -20.08 -2.43
CA VAL A 135 4.28 -20.98 -3.19
C VAL A 135 3.14 -20.21 -3.86
N THR A 136 2.48 -19.29 -3.14
CA THR A 136 1.38 -18.49 -3.69
C THR A 136 1.86 -17.59 -4.83
N VAL A 137 2.98 -16.88 -4.65
CA VAL A 137 3.51 -15.95 -5.67
C VAL A 137 3.90 -16.69 -6.93
N PHE A 138 4.65 -17.79 -6.83
CA PHE A 138 5.19 -18.52 -7.98
C PHE A 138 4.19 -19.55 -8.57
N SER A 139 3.04 -19.79 -7.93
CA SER A 139 1.92 -20.51 -8.56
C SER A 139 1.26 -19.73 -9.71
N ASN A 140 1.49 -18.41 -9.79
CA ASN A 140 1.09 -17.59 -10.93
C ASN A 140 2.24 -17.53 -11.96
N PRO A 141 2.06 -18.05 -13.19
CA PRO A 141 3.12 -18.14 -14.19
C PRO A 141 3.73 -16.78 -14.56
N ILE A 142 2.94 -15.71 -14.55
CA ILE A 142 3.45 -14.37 -14.87
C ILE A 142 4.53 -13.92 -13.89
N ASN A 143 4.46 -14.36 -12.63
CA ASN A 143 5.41 -13.93 -11.61
C ASN A 143 6.79 -14.54 -11.82
N CYS A 144 6.88 -15.72 -12.42
CA CYS A 144 8.16 -16.34 -12.76
C CYS A 144 8.96 -15.50 -13.76
N GLY A 145 8.29 -14.83 -14.72
CA GLY A 145 8.92 -13.95 -15.70
C GLY A 145 9.54 -12.66 -15.14
N TYR A 146 9.44 -12.41 -13.83
CA TYR A 146 10.15 -11.30 -13.15
C TYR A 146 11.47 -11.72 -12.48
N PHE A 147 11.88 -12.98 -12.66
CA PHE A 147 13.09 -13.55 -12.08
C PHE A 147 13.90 -14.24 -13.19
N ASP A 148 15.22 -14.14 -13.12
CA ASP A 148 16.10 -14.89 -14.02
C ASP A 148 16.33 -16.32 -13.49
N GLU A 149 16.93 -17.17 -14.32
CA GLU A 149 17.15 -18.58 -14.00
C GLU A 149 17.96 -18.76 -12.70
N ASP A 150 19.04 -18.00 -12.52
CA ASP A 150 19.86 -18.02 -11.30
C ASP A 150 19.04 -17.66 -10.05
N GLU A 151 18.13 -16.69 -10.16
CA GLU A 151 17.23 -16.30 -9.09
C GLU A 151 16.18 -17.37 -8.79
N LEU A 152 15.63 -18.03 -9.82
CA LEU A 152 14.69 -19.14 -9.65
C LEU A 152 15.36 -20.35 -8.99
N ASP A 153 16.59 -20.69 -9.41
CA ASP A 153 17.42 -21.72 -8.76
C ASP A 153 17.68 -21.37 -7.29
N PHE A 154 17.98 -20.10 -7.01
CA PHE A 154 18.16 -19.63 -5.64
C PHE A 154 16.86 -19.71 -4.83
N ILE A 155 15.70 -19.35 -5.39
CA ILE A 155 14.39 -19.49 -4.74
C ILE A 155 14.11 -20.96 -4.42
N PHE A 156 14.32 -21.86 -5.37
CA PHE A 156 14.15 -23.30 -5.13
C PHE A 156 15.08 -23.78 -4.03
N SER A 157 16.33 -23.30 -4.01
CA SER A 157 17.29 -23.64 -2.95
C SER A 157 16.79 -23.28 -1.54
N LEU A 158 16.03 -22.18 -1.39
CA LEU A 158 15.42 -21.81 -0.11
C LEU A 158 14.38 -22.84 0.37
N LEU A 159 13.69 -23.49 -0.55
CA LEU A 159 12.68 -24.52 -0.27
C LEU A 159 13.32 -25.86 0.14
N THR A 160 14.60 -26.07 -0.19
CA THR A 160 15.39 -27.26 0.19
C THR A 160 16.13 -27.12 1.52
N LEU A 161 16.04 -25.97 2.18
CA LEU A 161 16.70 -25.71 3.47
C LEU A 161 16.16 -26.63 4.57
N SER A 162 17.02 -26.99 5.53
CA SER A 162 16.59 -27.72 6.72
C SER A 162 15.50 -26.95 7.48
N ARG A 163 14.60 -27.67 8.17
CA ARG A 163 13.49 -27.04 8.93
C ARG A 163 13.98 -25.98 9.92
N ASN A 164 15.12 -26.24 10.57
CA ASN A 164 15.74 -25.31 11.51
C ASN A 164 16.34 -24.09 10.80
N ALA A 165 16.95 -24.27 9.63
CA ALA A 165 17.44 -23.16 8.81
C ALA A 165 16.30 -22.26 8.31
N GLN A 166 15.18 -22.85 7.88
CA GLN A 166 13.99 -22.09 7.49
C GLN A 166 13.41 -21.27 8.67
N ALA A 167 13.30 -21.89 9.85
CA ALA A 167 12.85 -21.20 11.06
C ALA A 167 13.80 -20.07 11.49
N LEU A 168 15.12 -20.28 11.38
CA LEU A 168 16.10 -19.25 11.73
C LEU A 168 16.09 -18.11 10.71
N LEU A 169 15.99 -18.42 9.42
CA LEU A 169 15.91 -17.45 8.33
C LEU A 169 14.77 -16.45 8.56
N ILE A 170 13.56 -16.94 8.82
CA ILE A 170 12.40 -16.05 9.00
C ILE A 170 12.55 -15.14 10.23
N ARG A 171 13.13 -15.65 11.32
CA ARG A 171 13.43 -14.84 12.51
C ARG A 171 14.43 -13.73 12.20
N MET A 172 15.41 -14.01 11.34
CA MET A 172 16.41 -13.03 10.94
C MET A 172 15.88 -12.03 9.90
N LEU A 173 15.01 -12.43 8.97
CA LEU A 173 14.34 -11.53 8.02
C LEU A 173 13.48 -10.48 8.72
N LYS A 174 12.87 -10.84 9.86
CA LYS A 174 12.06 -9.93 10.69
C LYS A 174 12.90 -8.93 11.50
N ARG A 175 14.21 -9.14 11.63
CA ARG A 175 15.11 -8.24 12.36
C ARG A 175 15.57 -7.10 11.46
N LYS A 176 16.07 -6.03 12.09
CA LYS A 176 16.74 -4.94 11.37
C LYS A 176 17.92 -5.50 10.56
N HIS A 177 18.01 -5.05 9.31
CA HIS A 177 19.11 -5.39 8.42
C HIS A 177 20.42 -4.73 8.90
N MET A 178 21.23 -5.49 9.61
CA MET A 178 22.53 -5.10 10.15
C MET A 178 23.33 -6.37 10.49
N TRP A 179 24.60 -6.22 10.81
CA TRP A 179 25.41 -7.30 11.36
C TRP A 179 24.89 -7.74 12.73
N HIS A 180 24.81 -9.05 12.94
CA HIS A 180 24.42 -9.66 14.21
C HIS A 180 25.53 -10.60 14.68
N ARG A 181 25.85 -10.57 15.98
CA ARG A 181 26.71 -11.59 16.59
C ARG A 181 25.90 -12.84 16.83
N ILE A 182 26.41 -13.99 16.41
CA ILE A 182 25.71 -15.27 16.61
C ILE A 182 25.51 -15.53 18.12
N SER A 183 26.50 -15.21 18.95
CA SER A 183 26.44 -15.40 20.41
C SER A 183 25.34 -14.60 21.14
N HIS A 184 24.79 -13.56 20.50
CA HIS A 184 23.71 -12.74 21.07
C HIS A 184 22.32 -13.12 20.54
N ILE A 185 22.24 -14.11 19.65
CA ILE A 185 20.98 -14.62 19.12
C ILE A 185 20.64 -15.89 19.89
N LYS A 186 19.46 -15.91 20.51
CA LYS A 186 18.93 -17.08 21.21
C LYS A 186 17.54 -17.40 20.66
N TYR A 187 17.37 -18.64 20.22
CA TYR A 187 16.11 -19.23 19.77
C TYR A 187 16.14 -20.70 20.20
N ASP A 188 15.97 -20.92 21.49
CA ASP A 188 16.07 -22.24 22.12
C ASP A 188 15.03 -23.22 21.56
N GLU A 189 13.92 -22.68 21.02
CA GLU A 189 12.90 -23.45 20.30
C GLU A 189 13.37 -23.99 18.92
N ILE A 190 14.46 -23.45 18.36
CA ILE A 190 15.07 -23.93 17.10
C ILE A 190 16.26 -24.83 17.40
N SER A 191 17.22 -24.34 18.19
CA SER A 191 18.41 -25.07 18.60
C SER A 191 19.17 -24.31 19.69
N ASN A 192 19.80 -25.05 20.60
CA ASN A 192 20.71 -24.51 21.61
C ASN A 192 22.03 -23.99 21.01
N ASP A 193 22.45 -24.54 19.86
CA ASP A 193 23.58 -24.04 19.08
C ASP A 193 23.11 -23.67 17.68
N LEU A 194 23.16 -22.37 17.37
CA LEU A 194 22.74 -21.82 16.09
C LEU A 194 23.87 -21.78 15.06
N LYS A 195 25.14 -22.03 15.44
CA LYS A 195 26.28 -21.89 14.54
C LYS A 195 26.20 -22.84 13.33
N PRO A 196 25.89 -24.15 13.47
CA PRO A 196 25.76 -25.05 12.33
C PRO A 196 24.64 -24.65 11.37
N ILE A 197 23.54 -24.11 11.91
CA ILE A 197 22.39 -23.65 11.12
C ILE A 197 22.76 -22.38 10.33
N PHE A 198 23.50 -21.45 10.95
CA PHE A 198 24.05 -20.31 10.23
C PHE A 198 25.06 -20.73 9.15
N ASP A 199 25.85 -21.77 9.39
CA ASP A 199 26.81 -22.27 8.39
C ASP A 199 26.11 -22.84 7.15
N GLU A 200 24.97 -23.53 7.33
CA GLU A 200 24.08 -23.92 6.22
C GLU A 200 23.57 -22.69 5.46
N LEU A 201 23.08 -21.66 6.17
CA LEU A 201 22.56 -20.46 5.52
C LEU A 201 23.65 -19.65 4.82
N VAL A 202 24.89 -19.66 5.34
CA VAL A 202 26.05 -19.02 4.72
C VAL A 202 26.52 -19.79 3.50
N SER A 203 26.54 -21.13 3.53
CA SER A 203 26.93 -21.96 2.38
C SER A 203 25.99 -21.76 1.18
N ARG A 204 24.73 -21.43 1.45
CA ARG A 204 23.72 -21.05 0.45
C ARG A 204 23.76 -19.57 0.06
N SER A 205 24.76 -18.78 0.49
CA SER A 205 24.86 -17.34 0.20
C SER A 205 23.71 -16.46 0.73
N ILE A 206 22.89 -16.98 1.66
CA ILE A 206 21.77 -16.25 2.28
C ILE A 206 22.30 -15.22 3.29
N PHE A 207 23.38 -15.57 4.00
CA PHE A 207 24.10 -14.69 4.91
C PHE A 207 25.58 -14.57 4.51
N LYS A 208 26.16 -13.40 4.80
CA LYS A 208 27.59 -13.16 4.81
C LYS A 208 28.14 -13.38 6.22
N SER A 209 29.27 -14.08 6.35
CA SER A 209 29.98 -14.28 7.61
C SER A 209 31.31 -13.55 7.70
N SER A 210 31.90 -13.15 6.57
CA SER A 210 33.16 -12.41 6.52
C SER A 210 32.96 -10.92 6.77
N THR A 211 33.68 -10.38 7.76
CA THR A 211 33.68 -8.95 8.10
C THR A 211 34.88 -8.21 7.49
N GLU A 212 35.65 -8.83 6.59
CA GLU A 212 36.93 -8.28 6.11
C GLU A 212 36.77 -6.99 5.32
N GLU A 213 35.78 -6.95 4.41
CA GLU A 213 35.48 -5.82 3.54
C GLU A 213 34.60 -4.74 4.20
N GLU A 214 34.03 -5.02 5.37
CA GLU A 214 33.08 -4.13 6.05
C GLU A 214 33.80 -2.96 6.74
N ASP A 215 33.23 -1.77 6.79
CA ASP A 215 33.83 -0.64 7.53
C ASP A 215 33.98 -0.97 9.03
N VAL A 216 35.19 -0.75 9.58
CA VAL A 216 35.49 -0.90 11.01
C VAL A 216 34.55 -0.05 11.86
N SER A 217 34.06 1.08 11.36
CA SER A 217 33.08 1.93 12.06
C SER A 217 31.76 1.19 12.34
N VAL A 218 31.29 0.37 11.39
CA VAL A 218 30.09 -0.46 11.53
C VAL A 218 30.32 -1.54 12.57
N LEU A 219 31.47 -2.22 12.49
CA LEU A 219 31.87 -3.28 13.41
C LEU A 219 32.06 -2.78 14.85
N LEU A 220 32.67 -1.60 15.04
CA LEU A 220 32.82 -0.96 16.34
C LEU A 220 31.47 -0.64 16.99
N ASN A 221 30.45 -0.28 16.21
CA ASN A 221 29.12 0.00 16.74
C ASN A 221 28.43 -1.26 17.31
N LEU A 222 28.81 -2.45 16.86
CA LEU A 222 28.35 -3.73 17.41
C LEU A 222 28.96 -4.06 18.77
N LEU A 223 30.09 -3.44 19.13
CA LEU A 223 30.74 -3.64 20.43
C LEU A 223 29.93 -3.08 21.60
N GLN A 224 29.91 -3.80 22.71
CA GLN A 224 29.39 -3.30 23.97
C GLN A 224 30.31 -2.21 24.54
N VAL A 225 29.79 -1.40 25.46
CA VAL A 225 30.52 -0.25 26.02
C VAL A 225 31.83 -0.67 26.66
N ASP A 226 31.84 -1.79 27.39
CA ASP A 226 33.04 -2.28 28.07
C ASP A 226 34.09 -2.85 27.11
N GLU A 227 33.66 -3.48 26.02
CA GLU A 227 34.57 -3.98 24.99
C GLU A 227 35.27 -2.83 24.27
N ILE A 228 34.55 -1.73 23.99
CA ILE A 228 35.12 -0.50 23.41
C ILE A 228 36.10 0.14 24.40
N ARG A 229 35.76 0.20 25.70
CA ARG A 229 36.67 0.72 26.73
C ARG A 229 37.98 -0.06 26.77
N LYS A 230 37.92 -1.40 26.66
CA LYS A 230 39.13 -2.25 26.58
C LYS A 230 39.96 -1.94 25.34
N ILE A 231 39.34 -1.68 24.18
CA ILE A 231 40.07 -1.26 22.98
C ILE A 231 40.73 0.11 23.17
N CYS A 232 40.03 1.08 23.78
CA CYS A 232 40.62 2.38 24.11
C CYS A 232 41.83 2.22 25.03
N GLN A 233 41.77 1.35 26.03
CA GLN A 233 42.89 1.04 26.91
C GLN A 233 44.08 0.41 26.16
N GLU A 234 43.82 -0.56 25.28
CA GLU A 234 44.85 -1.17 24.41
C GLU A 234 45.55 -0.15 23.51
N LEU A 235 44.81 0.84 23.01
CA LEU A 235 45.30 1.90 22.14
C LEU A 235 45.80 3.14 22.89
N LYS A 236 45.76 3.14 24.24
CA LYS A 236 46.12 4.28 25.11
C LYS A 236 45.33 5.57 24.79
N ILE A 237 44.04 5.44 24.46
CA ILE A 237 43.11 6.54 24.20
C ILE A 237 42.30 6.84 25.46
N ASN A 238 42.13 8.13 25.78
CA ASN A 238 41.27 8.55 26.90
C ASN A 238 39.82 8.11 26.67
N CYS A 239 39.27 7.39 27.65
CA CYS A 239 37.92 6.85 27.57
C CYS A 239 36.87 7.88 28.00
N SER A 240 35.85 8.08 27.16
CA SER A 240 34.66 8.86 27.47
C SER A 240 33.38 8.05 27.12
N LYS A 241 32.37 8.65 26.47
CA LYS A 241 31.12 7.99 26.07
C LYS A 241 31.31 7.10 24.84
N LYS A 242 30.48 6.06 24.65
CA LYS A 242 30.60 5.08 23.54
C LYS A 242 30.79 5.74 22.16
N LYS A 243 29.95 6.72 21.79
CA LYS A 243 30.03 7.40 20.49
C LYS A 243 31.34 8.17 20.31
N GLU A 244 31.77 8.89 21.34
CA GLU A 244 33.02 9.64 21.36
C GLU A 244 34.23 8.70 21.30
N ASN A 245 34.19 7.57 22.00
CA ASN A 245 35.23 6.54 21.95
C ASN A 245 35.37 5.95 20.56
N VAL A 246 34.27 5.61 19.89
CA VAL A 246 34.29 5.10 18.51
C VAL A 246 34.91 6.15 17.58
N GLN A 247 34.53 7.42 17.69
CA GLN A 247 35.14 8.50 16.91
C GLN A 247 36.64 8.67 17.19
N SER A 248 37.07 8.59 18.45
CA SER A 248 38.47 8.69 18.84
C SER A 248 39.30 7.51 18.34
N ILE A 249 38.76 6.28 18.39
CA ILE A 249 39.39 5.08 17.82
C ILE A 249 39.56 5.22 16.30
N LEU A 250 38.52 5.69 15.59
CA LEU A 250 38.57 5.88 14.15
C LEU A 250 39.58 6.97 13.74
N LYS A 251 39.61 8.09 14.47
CA LYS A 251 40.61 9.15 14.26
C LYS A 251 42.03 8.62 14.44
N PHE A 252 42.28 7.89 15.53
CA PHE A 252 43.58 7.28 15.79
C PHE A 252 44.00 6.35 14.65
N SER A 253 43.13 5.42 14.25
CA SER A 253 43.39 4.46 13.17
C SER A 253 43.71 5.12 11.83
N ASN A 254 43.06 6.24 11.51
CA ASN A 254 43.25 6.94 10.23
C ASN A 254 44.47 7.86 10.21
N GLN A 255 44.96 8.30 11.36
CA GLN A 255 46.06 9.27 11.48
C GLN A 255 47.42 8.62 11.76
N THR A 256 47.47 7.41 12.32
CA THR A 256 48.73 6.72 12.63
C THR A 256 49.25 5.92 11.44
N LYS A 257 50.44 6.28 10.93
CA LYS A 257 51.20 5.46 9.96
C LYS A 257 52.04 4.40 10.69
N SER A 258 52.32 3.27 10.03
CA SER A 258 53.25 2.26 10.57
C SER A 258 54.62 2.88 10.83
N LEU A 259 55.13 2.73 12.05
CA LEU A 259 56.41 3.32 12.48
C LEU A 259 57.64 2.60 11.88
N PHE A 260 57.46 1.40 11.31
CA PHE A 260 58.54 0.61 10.69
C PHE A 260 58.04 -0.18 9.47
N PRO A 261 58.88 -0.40 8.44
CA PRO A 261 58.60 -1.35 7.36
C PRO A 261 58.42 -2.77 7.92
N GLY A 262 57.28 -3.42 7.62
CA GLY A 262 56.98 -4.78 8.07
C GLY A 262 56.07 -4.91 9.32
N MET A 263 55.73 -3.82 10.02
CA MET A 263 54.71 -3.88 11.07
C MET A 263 53.29 -3.84 10.49
N PRO A 264 52.35 -4.66 11.03
CA PRO A 264 50.95 -4.61 10.62
C PRO A 264 50.39 -3.22 10.86
N ASN A 265 49.78 -2.65 9.81
CA ASN A 265 49.12 -1.35 9.83
C ASN A 265 48.23 -1.22 11.08
N PRO A 266 48.28 -0.09 11.83
CA PRO A 266 47.38 0.18 12.95
C PRO A 266 45.91 -0.13 12.67
N ALA A 267 45.44 0.10 11.44
CA ALA A 267 44.09 -0.27 11.00
C ALA A 267 43.84 -1.79 11.00
N ASN A 268 44.81 -2.59 10.52
CA ASN A 268 44.71 -4.05 10.51
C ASN A 268 44.76 -4.62 11.93
N LYS A 269 45.59 -4.03 12.80
CA LYS A 269 45.67 -4.41 14.21
C LYS A 269 44.37 -4.08 14.95
N LEU A 270 43.78 -2.91 14.69
CA LEU A 270 42.47 -2.53 15.21
C LEU A 270 41.40 -3.52 14.73
N ARG A 271 41.31 -3.80 13.42
CA ARG A 271 40.34 -4.76 12.88
C ARG A 271 40.50 -6.14 13.51
N ALA A 272 41.72 -6.65 13.66
CA ALA A 272 41.98 -7.92 14.33
C ALA A 272 41.50 -7.89 15.80
N SER A 273 41.75 -6.81 16.53
CA SER A 273 41.28 -6.62 17.91
C SER A 273 39.75 -6.56 18.01
N VAL A 274 39.10 -5.89 17.05
CA VAL A 274 37.63 -5.82 16.93
C VAL A 274 37.04 -7.18 16.61
N ASN A 275 37.52 -7.87 15.57
CA ASN A 275 37.03 -9.18 15.14
C ASN A 275 37.20 -10.24 16.24
N LYS A 276 38.34 -10.23 16.95
CA LYS A 276 38.57 -11.12 18.09
C LYS A 276 37.51 -10.97 19.19
N ARG A 277 37.01 -9.75 19.42
CA ARG A 277 35.98 -9.45 20.43
C ARG A 277 34.57 -9.71 19.91
N LEU A 278 34.31 -9.44 18.64
CA LEU A 278 33.01 -9.70 18.01
C LEU A 278 32.70 -11.18 17.92
N GLY A 279 33.69 -12.02 17.65
CA GLY A 279 33.48 -13.43 17.36
C GLY A 279 32.72 -13.64 16.05
N SER A 280 32.00 -14.76 15.92
CA SER A 280 31.24 -15.05 14.70
C SER A 280 30.07 -14.09 14.52
N CYS A 281 30.06 -13.40 13.38
CA CYS A 281 29.02 -12.45 12.99
C CYS A 281 28.39 -12.87 11.67
N VAL A 282 27.14 -12.48 11.47
CA VAL A 282 26.40 -12.71 10.23
C VAL A 282 25.64 -11.46 9.80
N LEU A 283 25.55 -11.24 8.50
CA LEU A 283 24.75 -10.19 7.87
C LEU A 283 23.90 -10.83 6.77
N LEU A 284 22.60 -10.52 6.74
CA LEU A 284 21.73 -10.98 5.64
C LEU A 284 22.28 -10.45 4.32
N ASN A 285 22.39 -11.30 3.30
CA ASN A 285 22.85 -10.87 1.99
C ASN A 285 21.86 -9.87 1.37
N VAL A 286 22.36 -8.80 0.75
CA VAL A 286 21.55 -7.79 0.07
C VAL A 286 20.73 -8.42 -1.06
N LYS A 287 21.30 -9.39 -1.79
CA LYS A 287 20.58 -10.14 -2.83
C LYS A 287 19.34 -10.85 -2.27
N MET A 288 19.48 -11.50 -1.11
CA MET A 288 18.37 -12.15 -0.42
C MET A 288 17.31 -11.14 0.02
N LYS A 289 17.72 -9.99 0.58
CA LYS A 289 16.80 -8.92 0.97
C LYS A 289 15.99 -8.43 -0.23
N GLN A 290 16.66 -8.09 -1.34
CA GLN A 290 16.01 -7.61 -2.56
C GLN A 290 15.05 -8.64 -3.15
N MET A 291 15.38 -9.93 -3.06
CA MET A 291 14.49 -11.00 -3.48
C MET A 291 13.25 -11.12 -2.61
N VAL A 292 13.39 -11.08 -1.29
CA VAL A 292 12.25 -11.06 -0.36
C VAL A 292 11.36 -9.84 -0.60
N ASP A 293 11.95 -8.66 -0.81
CA ASP A 293 11.20 -7.44 -1.13
C ASP A 293 10.39 -7.59 -2.43
N ARG A 294 10.95 -8.23 -3.46
CA ARG A 294 10.24 -8.57 -4.70
C ARG A 294 9.08 -9.54 -4.47
N ILE A 295 9.33 -10.66 -3.80
CA ILE A 295 8.31 -11.69 -3.53
C ILE A 295 7.14 -11.09 -2.74
N ILE A 296 7.43 -10.31 -1.70
CA ILE A 296 6.39 -9.68 -0.88
C ILE A 296 5.66 -8.58 -1.65
N THR A 297 6.34 -7.85 -2.53
CA THR A 297 5.70 -6.86 -3.40
C THR A 297 4.75 -7.53 -4.40
N LEU A 298 5.10 -8.68 -4.97
CA LEU A 298 4.21 -9.44 -5.86
C LEU A 298 3.01 -10.04 -5.10
N LEU A 299 3.16 -10.36 -3.82
CA LEU A 299 2.04 -10.81 -2.97
C LEU A 299 1.06 -9.66 -2.63
N ILE A 300 1.60 -8.49 -2.25
CA ILE A 300 0.83 -7.33 -1.80
C ILE A 300 1.40 -6.05 -2.43
N PRO A 301 1.10 -5.77 -3.72
CA PRO A 301 1.72 -4.65 -4.44
C PRO A 301 1.48 -3.29 -3.78
N ASN A 302 0.25 -3.03 -3.32
CA ASN A 302 -0.12 -1.75 -2.71
C ASN A 302 0.29 -1.59 -1.24
N ARG A 303 1.01 -2.57 -0.64
CA ARG A 303 1.36 -2.60 0.79
C ARG A 303 1.81 -1.22 1.27
N ASP A 304 1.32 -0.81 2.44
CA ASP A 304 1.73 0.43 3.07
C ASP A 304 3.27 0.44 3.20
N PRO A 305 3.96 1.49 2.71
CA PRO A 305 5.41 1.57 2.76
C PRO A 305 5.96 1.56 4.20
N THR A 306 5.16 1.92 5.20
CA THR A 306 5.56 1.93 6.62
C THR A 306 5.50 0.55 7.27
N GLU A 307 4.77 -0.40 6.70
CA GLU A 307 4.67 -1.77 7.21
C GLU A 307 5.96 -2.55 7.01
N THR A 308 6.42 -3.20 8.08
CA THR A 308 7.58 -4.07 8.09
C THR A 308 7.20 -5.50 7.67
N LEU A 309 8.20 -6.33 7.37
CA LEU A 309 7.97 -7.77 7.17
C LEU A 309 7.30 -8.42 8.39
N SER A 310 7.62 -7.97 9.60
CA SER A 310 6.98 -8.49 10.82
C SER A 310 5.48 -8.22 10.81
N ASP A 311 5.05 -7.05 10.32
CA ASP A 311 3.63 -6.69 10.22
C ASP A 311 2.92 -7.54 9.17
N VAL A 312 3.56 -7.81 8.02
CA VAL A 312 3.04 -8.72 6.99
C VAL A 312 2.83 -10.12 7.56
N PHE A 313 3.81 -10.68 8.26
CA PHE A 313 3.67 -12.02 8.83
C PHE A 313 2.65 -12.08 9.97
N LEU A 314 2.50 -11.00 10.74
CA LEU A 314 1.44 -10.88 11.74
C LEU A 314 0.06 -10.81 11.06
N MET A 315 -0.08 -10.06 9.97
CA MET A 315 -1.32 -10.01 9.19
C MET A 315 -1.69 -11.41 8.67
N ILE A 316 -0.74 -12.14 8.07
CA ILE A 316 -0.98 -13.52 7.59
C ILE A 316 -1.42 -14.41 8.75
N LEU A 317 -0.72 -14.38 9.89
CA LEU A 317 -1.10 -15.14 11.08
C LEU A 317 -2.53 -14.83 11.54
N ARG A 318 -2.91 -13.54 11.57
CA ARG A 318 -4.25 -13.10 11.97
C ARG A 318 -5.32 -13.54 10.97
N VAL A 319 -5.00 -13.62 9.68
CA VAL A 319 -5.89 -14.18 8.66
C VAL A 319 -6.07 -15.68 8.85
N GLU A 320 -4.98 -16.42 9.06
CA GLU A 320 -5.01 -17.88 9.26
C GLU A 320 -5.77 -18.28 10.52
N THR A 321 -5.55 -17.54 11.61
CA THR A 321 -6.24 -17.75 12.90
C THR A 321 -7.66 -17.18 12.92
N ASN A 322 -8.19 -16.73 11.77
CA ASN A 322 -9.52 -16.12 11.61
C ASN A 322 -9.80 -14.90 12.50
N GLN A 323 -8.76 -14.23 13.01
CA GLN A 323 -8.88 -12.99 13.77
C GLN A 323 -9.24 -11.80 12.88
N ILE A 324 -8.81 -11.83 11.61
CA ILE A 324 -9.21 -10.86 10.59
C ILE A 324 -9.63 -11.57 9.30
N LYS A 325 -10.55 -10.94 8.56
CA LYS A 325 -11.09 -11.47 7.30
C LYS A 325 -11.12 -10.36 6.27
N PHE A 326 -10.45 -10.54 5.13
CA PHE A 326 -10.56 -9.60 4.01
C PHE A 326 -11.78 -9.94 3.16
N PRO A 327 -12.39 -8.95 2.47
CA PRO A 327 -13.44 -9.19 1.48
C PRO A 327 -13.03 -10.27 0.48
N GLU A 328 -13.96 -11.15 0.13
CA GLU A 328 -13.72 -12.19 -0.88
C GLU A 328 -13.80 -11.55 -2.26
N VAL A 329 -12.65 -11.34 -2.89
CA VAL A 329 -12.52 -10.72 -4.21
C VAL A 329 -11.92 -11.69 -5.22
N THR A 330 -12.31 -11.53 -6.49
CA THR A 330 -11.60 -12.19 -7.59
C THR A 330 -10.31 -11.41 -7.87
N ILE A 331 -9.17 -12.07 -7.73
CA ILE A 331 -7.87 -11.46 -8.04
C ILE A 331 -7.77 -11.31 -9.56
N SER A 332 -7.47 -10.10 -9.99
CA SER A 332 -7.25 -9.73 -11.38
C SER A 332 -6.04 -10.46 -11.96
N GLU A 333 -6.22 -11.08 -13.12
CA GLU A 333 -5.13 -11.71 -13.88
C GLU A 333 -4.27 -10.66 -14.62
N PHE A 334 -4.72 -9.41 -14.69
CA PHE A 334 -4.01 -8.36 -15.41
C PHE A 334 -2.66 -8.03 -14.76
N PRO A 335 -1.59 -7.90 -15.55
CA PRO A 335 -0.29 -7.46 -15.08
C PRO A 335 -0.34 -6.02 -14.60
N ILE A 336 0.48 -5.72 -13.59
CA ILE A 336 0.71 -4.36 -13.10
C ILE A 336 2.15 -3.89 -13.30
N PHE A 337 3.08 -4.81 -13.58
CA PHE A 337 4.47 -4.49 -13.89
C PHE A 337 4.83 -4.94 -15.30
N ALA A 338 5.46 -4.05 -16.07
CA ALA A 338 5.83 -4.33 -17.46
C ALA A 338 6.94 -5.40 -17.57
N SER A 339 7.98 -5.29 -16.74
CA SER A 339 9.17 -6.14 -16.80
C SER A 339 9.84 -6.27 -15.43
N LYS A 340 10.87 -7.13 -15.34
CA LYS A 340 11.73 -7.23 -14.16
C LYS A 340 12.35 -5.87 -13.79
N GLY A 341 12.83 -5.11 -14.78
CA GLY A 341 13.41 -3.78 -14.58
C GLY A 341 12.39 -2.81 -13.97
N HIS A 342 11.20 -2.74 -14.57
CA HIS A 342 10.10 -1.90 -14.06
C HIS A 342 9.71 -2.23 -12.61
N LEU A 343 9.65 -3.52 -12.25
CA LEU A 343 9.39 -3.95 -10.87
C LEU A 343 10.51 -3.53 -9.90
N LEU A 344 11.77 -3.67 -10.30
CA LEU A 344 12.92 -3.28 -9.48
C LEU A 344 12.94 -1.77 -9.22
N ASP A 345 12.70 -0.96 -10.25
CA ASP A 345 12.64 0.50 -10.14
C ASP A 345 11.49 0.94 -9.22
N TYR A 346 10.33 0.30 -9.34
CA TYR A 346 9.19 0.53 -8.44
C TYR A 346 9.54 0.21 -6.98
N ILE A 347 10.22 -0.91 -6.73
CA ILE A 347 10.62 -1.32 -5.38
C ILE A 347 11.66 -0.36 -4.79
N GLU A 348 12.63 0.12 -5.59
CA GLU A 348 13.59 1.14 -5.14
C GLU A 348 12.87 2.41 -4.67
N ALA A 349 11.95 2.92 -5.48
CA ALA A 349 11.16 4.10 -5.13
C ALA A 349 10.28 3.86 -3.90
N LYS A 350 9.67 2.67 -3.77
CA LYS A 350 8.83 2.29 -2.63
C LYS A 350 9.63 2.20 -1.33
N ASN A 351 10.81 1.60 -1.39
CA ASN A 351 11.72 1.51 -0.25
C ASN A 351 12.21 2.89 0.17
N THR A 352 12.53 3.77 -0.79
CA THR A 352 12.91 5.16 -0.49
C THR A 352 11.76 5.94 0.16
N LEU A 353 10.52 5.69 -0.27
CA LEU A 353 9.32 6.24 0.39
C LEU A 353 9.13 5.70 1.81
N SER A 354 9.46 4.44 2.08
CA SER A 354 9.49 3.91 3.45
C SER A 354 10.52 4.65 4.31
N ASP A 355 11.74 4.81 3.79
CA ASP A 355 12.83 5.48 4.50
C ASP A 355 12.53 6.95 4.80
N ILE A 356 11.92 7.68 3.85
CA ILE A 356 11.57 9.09 4.07
C ILE A 356 10.48 9.25 5.14
N LEU A 357 9.45 8.39 5.13
CA LEU A 357 8.37 8.43 6.13
C LEU A 357 8.91 8.13 7.53
N ASN A 358 9.77 7.11 7.65
CA ASN A 358 10.47 6.77 8.89
C ASN A 358 11.36 7.91 9.40
N ALA A 359 12.08 8.60 8.50
CA ALA A 359 12.93 9.73 8.86
C ALA A 359 12.11 10.95 9.31
N ILE A 360 10.96 11.21 8.68
CA ILE A 360 10.02 12.27 9.08
C ILE A 360 9.49 12.02 10.49
N GLU A 361 9.05 10.79 10.80
CA GLU A 361 8.56 10.42 12.13
C GLU A 361 9.62 10.66 13.21
N LYS A 362 10.88 10.30 12.92
CA LYS A 362 12.04 10.51 13.81
C LYS A 362 12.59 11.94 13.78
N LYS A 363 11.99 12.85 13.00
CA LYS A 363 12.42 14.24 12.81
C LYS A 363 13.87 14.38 12.32
N GLN A 364 14.34 13.41 11.54
CA GLN A 364 15.70 13.39 10.96
C GLN A 364 15.73 14.18 9.63
N TRP A 365 15.58 15.50 9.71
CA TRP A 365 15.36 16.36 8.53
C TRP A 365 16.53 16.37 7.53
N ASP A 366 17.77 16.17 7.97
CA ASP A 366 18.93 16.02 7.06
C ASP A 366 18.79 14.77 6.18
N VAL A 367 18.37 13.64 6.78
CA VAL A 367 18.14 12.40 6.04
C VAL A 367 17.00 12.58 5.04
N VAL A 368 15.91 13.25 5.44
CA VAL A 368 14.77 13.56 4.56
C VAL A 368 15.22 14.39 3.35
N ARG A 369 16.09 15.39 3.56
CA ARG A 369 16.64 16.20 2.45
C ARG A 369 17.51 15.37 1.52
N ASN A 370 18.41 14.54 2.05
CA ASN A 370 19.27 13.69 1.22
C ASN A 370 18.46 12.73 0.35
N LEU A 371 17.41 12.11 0.90
CA LEU A 371 16.50 11.25 0.15
C LEU A 371 15.65 12.03 -0.87
N GLY A 372 15.23 13.24 -0.54
CA GLY A 372 14.54 14.14 -1.48
C GLY A 372 15.43 14.54 -2.66
N SER A 373 16.70 14.88 -2.42
CA SER A 373 17.67 15.16 -3.48
C SER A 373 17.97 13.93 -4.35
N LEU A 374 18.07 12.74 -3.75
CA LEU A 374 18.16 11.48 -4.48
C LEU A 374 16.93 11.27 -5.38
N ALA A 375 15.73 11.53 -4.87
CA ALA A 375 14.50 11.40 -5.65
C ALA A 375 14.48 12.36 -6.85
N ALA A 376 14.95 13.60 -6.68
CA ALA A 376 15.07 14.55 -7.79
C ALA A 376 16.02 14.03 -8.89
N GLN A 377 17.18 13.48 -8.50
CA GLN A 377 18.15 12.91 -9.44
C GLN A 377 17.60 11.67 -10.16
N ARG A 378 16.95 10.77 -9.42
CA ARG A 378 16.36 9.55 -9.99
C ARG A 378 15.21 9.87 -10.94
N LEU A 379 14.37 10.83 -10.58
CA LEU A 379 13.21 11.20 -11.39
C LEU A 379 13.59 11.65 -12.80
N LEU A 380 14.72 12.36 -12.98
CA LEU A 380 15.21 12.77 -14.30
C LEU A 380 15.40 11.59 -15.26
N LEU A 381 15.72 10.39 -14.76
CA LEU A 381 15.92 9.20 -15.57
C LEU A 381 14.59 8.62 -16.10
N PHE A 382 13.49 8.86 -15.41
CA PHE A 382 12.16 8.36 -15.76
C PHE A 382 11.31 9.41 -16.47
N LEU A 383 11.57 10.71 -16.22
CA LEU A 383 10.70 11.80 -16.62
C LEU A 383 10.48 11.84 -18.13
N GLU A 384 11.52 11.73 -18.95
CA GLU A 384 11.38 11.79 -20.41
C GLU A 384 10.52 10.63 -20.94
N VAL A 385 10.89 9.40 -20.58
CA VAL A 385 10.22 8.17 -21.05
C VAL A 385 8.78 8.10 -20.54
N GLU A 386 8.55 8.33 -19.25
CA GLU A 386 7.20 8.27 -18.68
C GLU A 386 6.33 9.44 -19.15
N THR A 387 6.88 10.64 -19.36
CA THR A 387 6.10 11.77 -19.90
C THR A 387 5.60 11.44 -21.31
N GLU A 388 6.48 10.96 -22.19
CA GLU A 388 6.09 10.57 -23.54
C GLU A 388 5.07 9.43 -23.53
N CYS A 389 5.29 8.40 -22.70
CA CYS A 389 4.39 7.25 -22.62
C CYS A 389 3.03 7.58 -22.00
N LEU A 390 2.95 8.54 -21.07
CA LEU A 390 1.75 8.78 -20.27
C LEU A 390 0.90 9.98 -20.71
N GLN A 391 1.41 10.85 -21.58
CA GLN A 391 0.74 12.10 -21.99
C GLN A 391 -0.70 11.87 -22.51
N ASP A 392 -0.91 10.81 -23.30
CA ASP A 392 -2.22 10.40 -23.83
C ASP A 392 -2.58 8.95 -23.44
N SER A 393 -1.98 8.45 -22.36
CA SER A 393 -2.17 7.07 -21.93
C SER A 393 -3.57 6.84 -21.36
N ILE A 394 -4.23 5.81 -21.89
CA ILE A 394 -5.49 5.24 -21.42
C ILE A 394 -5.29 4.23 -20.29
N LEU A 395 -4.06 4.05 -19.80
CA LEU A 395 -3.78 3.24 -18.63
C LEU A 395 -4.62 3.75 -17.44
N PRO A 396 -5.35 2.87 -16.74
CA PRO A 396 -6.20 3.30 -15.63
C PRO A 396 -5.40 3.98 -14.52
N HIS A 397 -6.02 4.93 -13.81
CA HIS A 397 -5.34 5.70 -12.77
C HIS A 397 -4.81 4.81 -11.64
N HIS A 398 -5.55 3.75 -11.30
CA HIS A 398 -5.16 2.77 -10.29
C HIS A 398 -3.99 1.88 -10.70
N ILE A 399 -3.57 1.91 -11.96
CA ILE A 399 -2.36 1.23 -12.44
C ILE A 399 -1.19 2.19 -12.54
N LYS A 400 -1.44 3.46 -12.89
CA LYS A 400 -0.41 4.52 -12.91
C LYS A 400 0.30 4.68 -11.56
N CYS A 401 -0.33 4.31 -10.44
CA CYS A 401 0.35 4.33 -9.13
C CYS A 401 1.45 3.27 -8.95
N PHE A 402 1.57 2.31 -9.87
CA PHE A 402 2.67 1.33 -9.92
C PHE A 402 3.82 1.76 -10.83
N MET A 403 3.75 2.94 -11.45
CA MET A 403 4.87 3.49 -12.21
C MET A 403 5.96 4.01 -11.24
N PRO A 404 7.26 3.77 -11.52
CA PRO A 404 8.35 4.28 -10.71
C PRO A 404 8.28 5.79 -10.50
N GLY A 405 7.99 6.58 -11.54
CA GLY A 405 7.87 8.03 -11.47
C GLY A 405 6.82 8.49 -10.45
N TYR A 406 5.66 7.82 -10.37
CA TYR A 406 4.62 8.13 -9.40
C TYR A 406 5.14 8.10 -7.96
N LEU A 407 5.91 7.06 -7.61
CA LEU A 407 6.50 6.94 -6.27
C LEU A 407 7.63 7.94 -6.03
N TRP A 408 8.47 8.22 -7.03
CA TRP A 408 9.51 9.25 -6.89
C TRP A 408 8.91 10.65 -6.67
N PHE A 409 7.84 11.00 -7.38
CA PHE A 409 7.07 12.22 -7.11
C PHE A 409 6.48 12.23 -5.69
N LYS A 410 6.00 11.09 -5.21
CA LYS A 410 5.50 10.97 -3.83
C LYS A 410 6.61 11.17 -2.79
N VAL A 411 7.82 10.66 -3.03
CA VAL A 411 9.01 10.91 -2.19
C VAL A 411 9.34 12.40 -2.19
N LEU A 412 9.43 13.04 -3.36
CA LEU A 412 9.67 14.48 -3.48
C LEU A 412 8.64 15.29 -2.71
N SER A 413 7.34 15.01 -2.93
CA SER A 413 6.25 15.71 -2.25
C SER A 413 6.33 15.57 -0.73
N LYS A 414 6.77 14.42 -0.20
CA LYS A 414 6.95 14.22 1.24
C LYS A 414 8.20 14.91 1.80
N SER A 415 9.18 15.24 0.95
CA SER A 415 10.42 15.90 1.36
C SER A 415 10.28 17.42 1.55
N ILE A 416 9.26 18.06 0.96
CA ILE A 416 9.09 19.53 0.89
C ILE A 416 9.24 20.21 2.25
N ASP A 417 8.61 19.68 3.30
CA ASP A 417 8.64 20.26 4.64
C ASP A 417 10.05 20.27 5.26
N ALA A 418 10.94 19.36 4.84
CA ALA A 418 12.33 19.36 5.28
C ALA A 418 13.16 20.47 4.62
N PHE A 419 12.84 20.81 3.36
CA PHE A 419 13.47 21.91 2.61
C PHE A 419 12.92 23.29 3.02
N LYS A 420 11.69 23.37 3.53
CA LYS A 420 11.10 24.61 4.08
C LYS A 420 11.71 25.08 5.41
N LYS A 421 12.52 24.24 6.08
CA LYS A 421 12.99 24.50 7.45
C LYS A 421 14.10 25.54 7.57
N SER A 422 14.92 25.74 6.53
CA SER A 422 15.95 26.77 6.52
C SER A 422 15.79 27.68 5.31
N LYS A 423 16.36 28.89 5.39
CA LYS A 423 16.36 29.83 4.26
C LYS A 423 17.23 29.33 3.12
N GLU A 424 18.31 28.61 3.43
CA GLU A 424 19.28 28.07 2.45
C GLU A 424 18.64 27.02 1.55
N THR A 425 17.78 26.16 2.10
CA THR A 425 17.13 25.07 1.35
C THR A 425 15.79 25.47 0.74
N MET A 426 15.35 26.71 0.95
CA MET A 426 14.07 27.23 0.47
C MET A 426 13.96 27.30 -1.06
N PRO A 427 14.99 27.71 -1.82
CA PRO A 427 14.95 27.67 -3.28
C PRO A 427 14.68 26.26 -3.81
N GLN A 428 15.28 25.24 -3.18
CA GLN A 428 15.06 23.84 -3.54
C GLN A 428 13.61 23.41 -3.27
N ALA A 429 12.98 23.89 -2.19
CA ALA A 429 11.56 23.63 -1.94
C ALA A 429 10.66 24.21 -3.05
N ILE A 430 10.99 25.39 -3.56
CA ILE A 430 10.27 26.05 -4.66
C ILE A 430 10.47 25.28 -5.96
N GLU A 431 11.71 24.89 -6.27
CA GLU A 431 12.05 24.08 -7.44
C GLU A 431 11.28 22.75 -7.43
N ILE A 432 11.30 22.03 -6.31
CA ILE A 432 10.54 20.77 -6.15
C ILE A 432 9.04 21.00 -6.35
N LEU A 433 8.47 22.07 -5.76
CA LEU A 433 7.05 22.40 -5.93
C LEU A 433 6.70 22.71 -7.38
N ARG A 434 7.55 23.45 -8.11
CA ARG A 434 7.37 23.72 -9.54
C ARG A 434 7.43 22.45 -10.37
N THR A 435 8.43 21.61 -10.16
CA THR A 435 8.53 20.29 -10.82
C THR A 435 7.27 19.42 -10.61
N LEU A 436 6.69 19.45 -9.41
CA LEU A 436 5.46 18.73 -9.10
C LEU A 436 4.22 19.32 -9.79
N ILE A 437 4.16 20.66 -9.91
CA ILE A 437 3.04 21.38 -10.52
C ILE A 437 3.07 21.31 -12.05
N ASP A 438 4.25 21.42 -12.65
CA ASP A 438 4.43 21.59 -14.09
C ASP A 438 4.18 20.28 -14.86
N GLN A 439 4.46 19.12 -14.24
CA GLN A 439 4.12 17.81 -14.81
C GLN A 439 2.61 17.52 -14.76
N ASP A 440 2.06 16.81 -15.74
CA ASP A 440 0.62 16.45 -15.77
C ASP A 440 0.32 14.95 -15.81
N HIS A 441 1.31 14.06 -15.87
CA HIS A 441 1.06 12.61 -15.93
C HIS A 441 0.73 11.94 -14.58
N HIS A 442 1.15 12.52 -13.45
CA HIS A 442 1.12 11.87 -12.13
C HIS A 442 0.46 12.75 -11.07
N MET A 443 -0.23 12.11 -10.11
CA MET A 443 -0.72 12.76 -8.89
C MET A 443 -1.54 14.06 -9.11
N LYS A 444 -2.31 14.17 -10.20
CA LYS A 444 -3.12 15.35 -10.56
C LYS A 444 -3.98 15.90 -9.40
N SER A 445 -4.56 15.01 -8.60
CA SER A 445 -5.38 15.36 -7.43
C SER A 445 -4.62 16.03 -6.29
N LYS A 446 -3.30 16.20 -6.40
CA LYS A 446 -2.46 16.89 -5.40
C LYS A 446 -1.98 18.27 -5.86
N LYS A 447 -2.29 18.70 -7.09
CA LYS A 447 -1.84 19.99 -7.61
C LYS A 447 -2.32 21.16 -6.77
N GLY A 448 -3.58 21.16 -6.33
CA GLY A 448 -4.10 22.25 -5.49
C GLY A 448 -3.37 22.37 -4.16
N LEU A 449 -3.04 21.24 -3.52
CA LEU A 449 -2.18 21.22 -2.33
C LEU A 449 -0.80 21.83 -2.60
N TRP A 450 -0.14 21.47 -3.70
CA TRP A 450 1.18 22.01 -4.04
C TRP A 450 1.14 23.50 -4.38
N PHE A 451 0.14 23.95 -5.16
CA PHE A 451 -0.10 25.37 -5.39
C PHE A 451 -0.30 26.13 -4.07
N ASN A 452 -1.11 25.59 -3.16
CA ASN A 452 -1.34 26.19 -1.85
C ASN A 452 -0.06 26.32 -1.03
N GLU A 453 0.80 25.30 -1.03
CA GLU A 453 2.11 25.37 -0.38
C GLU A 453 3.02 26.40 -1.03
N LEU A 454 3.07 26.47 -2.35
CA LEU A 454 3.88 27.45 -3.08
C LEU A 454 3.41 28.89 -2.83
N ILE A 455 2.09 29.14 -2.85
CA ILE A 455 1.49 30.43 -2.50
C ILE A 455 1.86 30.84 -1.07
N LYS A 456 1.84 29.90 -0.10
CA LYS A 456 2.27 30.18 1.28
C LYS A 456 3.74 30.59 1.33
N ILE A 457 4.62 29.91 0.59
CA ILE A 457 6.05 30.24 0.52
C ILE A 457 6.23 31.66 -0.04
N GLU A 458 5.62 31.95 -1.18
CA GLU A 458 5.73 33.24 -1.86
C GLU A 458 5.25 34.40 -0.96
N MET A 459 4.10 34.18 -0.30
CA MET A 459 3.45 35.18 0.53
C MET A 459 4.15 35.42 1.88
N HIS A 460 4.63 34.38 2.55
CA HIS A 460 5.18 34.49 3.92
C HIS A 460 6.71 34.56 3.95
N HIS A 461 7.38 33.80 3.08
CA HIS A 461 8.83 33.68 3.10
C HIS A 461 9.49 34.66 2.14
N MET A 462 9.03 34.71 0.88
CA MET A 462 9.54 35.66 -0.11
C MET A 462 8.95 37.05 0.05
N LYS A 463 7.86 37.18 0.83
CA LYS A 463 7.10 38.43 1.05
C LYS A 463 6.63 39.06 -0.28
N ASN A 464 6.45 38.24 -1.31
CA ASN A 464 6.03 38.64 -2.64
C ASN A 464 4.52 38.41 -2.80
N ILE A 465 3.73 39.44 -2.48
CA ILE A 465 2.27 39.34 -2.50
C ILE A 465 1.76 39.26 -3.94
N ASP A 466 2.28 40.08 -4.85
CA ASP A 466 1.83 40.05 -6.25
C ASP A 466 2.17 38.70 -6.90
N GLY A 467 3.34 38.12 -6.60
CA GLY A 467 3.68 36.75 -7.01
C GLY A 467 2.72 35.70 -6.45
N SER A 468 2.31 35.83 -5.19
CA SER A 468 1.31 34.94 -4.60
C SER A 468 -0.08 35.04 -5.26
N VAL A 469 -0.44 36.22 -5.79
CA VAL A 469 -1.69 36.43 -6.55
C VAL A 469 -1.57 35.86 -7.97
N ALA A 470 -0.40 35.97 -8.61
CA ALA A 470 -0.15 35.32 -9.89
C ALA A 470 -0.27 33.79 -9.78
N LEU A 471 0.34 33.19 -8.75
CA LEU A 471 0.22 31.77 -8.44
C LEU A 471 -1.22 31.33 -8.14
N LEU A 472 -1.98 32.15 -7.40
CA LEU A 472 -3.40 31.89 -7.16
C LEU A 472 -4.20 31.89 -8.48
N SER A 473 -3.90 32.82 -9.38
CA SER A 473 -4.55 32.92 -10.70
C SER A 473 -4.23 31.70 -11.58
N GLU A 474 -2.98 31.25 -11.53
CA GLU A 474 -2.51 30.02 -12.19
C GLU A 474 -3.26 28.80 -11.63
N ALA A 475 -3.31 28.67 -10.30
CA ALA A 475 -3.93 27.54 -9.61
C ALA A 475 -5.42 27.39 -9.98
N VAL A 476 -6.21 28.46 -9.88
CA VAL A 476 -7.66 28.40 -10.18
C VAL A 476 -7.98 28.13 -11.65
N SER A 477 -7.02 28.36 -12.55
CA SER A 477 -7.15 28.05 -13.98
C SER A 477 -6.92 26.56 -14.28
N TYR A 478 -6.40 25.79 -13.31
CA TYR A 478 -6.18 24.35 -13.48
C TYR A 478 -7.50 23.58 -13.47
N LYS A 479 -7.72 22.74 -14.49
CA LYS A 479 -9.01 22.06 -14.73
C LYS A 479 -9.33 20.98 -13.68
N ASP A 480 -8.32 20.19 -13.29
CA ASP A 480 -8.49 18.98 -12.48
C ASP A 480 -8.37 19.24 -10.96
N LEU A 481 -8.64 20.47 -10.49
CA LEU A 481 -8.71 20.75 -9.06
C LEU A 481 -9.88 20.00 -8.40
N THR A 482 -9.64 19.47 -7.19
CA THR A 482 -10.70 18.89 -6.37
C THR A 482 -11.52 20.00 -5.69
N GLU A 483 -12.71 19.66 -5.20
CA GLU A 483 -13.52 20.63 -4.43
C GLU A 483 -12.83 21.08 -3.14
N VAL A 484 -12.05 20.20 -2.51
CA VAL A 484 -11.21 20.55 -1.35
C VAL A 484 -10.14 21.56 -1.75
N ASP A 485 -9.46 21.35 -2.88
CA ASP A 485 -8.46 22.30 -3.37
C ASP A 485 -9.07 23.67 -3.64
N ARG A 486 -10.26 23.71 -4.26
CA ARG A 486 -10.97 24.97 -4.54
C ARG A 486 -11.35 25.70 -3.25
N LEU A 487 -11.79 24.97 -2.22
CA LEU A 487 -12.12 25.55 -0.92
C LEU A 487 -10.87 26.11 -0.22
N ASP A 488 -9.76 25.37 -0.21
CA ASP A 488 -8.50 25.83 0.36
C ASP A 488 -7.96 27.08 -0.37
N LEU A 489 -8.13 27.14 -1.70
CA LEU A 489 -7.78 28.31 -2.52
C LEU A 489 -8.72 29.49 -2.26
N LEU A 490 -10.01 29.25 -1.99
CA LEU A 490 -10.97 30.28 -1.59
C LEU A 490 -10.56 30.92 -0.26
N ASP A 491 -10.24 30.11 0.76
CA ASP A 491 -9.75 30.61 2.04
C ASP A 491 -8.47 31.44 1.87
N ARG A 492 -7.56 30.99 0.99
CA ARG A 492 -6.33 31.73 0.65
C ARG A 492 -6.64 33.07 -0.01
N ALA A 493 -7.55 33.08 -0.97
CA ALA A 493 -7.97 34.28 -1.70
C ALA A 493 -8.61 35.30 -0.73
N GLU A 494 -9.52 34.86 0.14
CA GLU A 494 -10.12 35.74 1.15
C GLU A 494 -9.07 36.34 2.09
N MET A 495 -8.10 35.53 2.52
CA MET A 495 -7.02 35.99 3.37
C MET A 495 -6.16 37.05 2.67
N LEU A 496 -5.89 36.90 1.36
CA LEU A 496 -5.16 37.88 0.55
C LEU A 496 -5.92 39.21 0.41
N VAL A 497 -7.24 39.19 0.17
CA VAL A 497 -8.06 40.41 0.06
C VAL A 497 -8.08 41.21 1.37
N ARG A 498 -8.06 40.52 2.52
CA ARG A 498 -8.06 41.14 3.85
C ARG A 498 -6.72 41.78 4.23
N ARG A 499 -5.62 41.44 3.54
CA ARG A 499 -4.31 42.04 3.81
C ARG A 499 -4.30 43.53 3.46
N LYS A 500 -3.59 44.32 4.28
CA LYS A 500 -3.42 45.78 4.08
C LYS A 500 -2.34 46.11 3.06
N THR A 501 -1.34 45.23 2.93
CA THR A 501 -0.13 45.45 2.11
C THR A 501 -0.29 45.05 0.64
N ILE A 502 -1.46 44.55 0.23
CA ILE A 502 -1.74 44.13 -1.15
C ILE A 502 -1.94 45.34 -2.06
N SER A 503 -1.41 45.28 -3.28
CA SER A 503 -1.59 46.32 -4.29
C SER A 503 -3.05 46.43 -4.74
N LYS A 504 -3.49 47.62 -5.21
CA LYS A 504 -4.87 47.81 -5.70
C LYS A 504 -5.20 46.89 -6.87
N CYS A 505 -4.25 46.73 -7.80
CA CYS A 505 -4.38 45.86 -8.97
C CYS A 505 -4.52 44.40 -8.54
N ALA A 506 -3.60 43.88 -7.72
CA ALA A 506 -3.68 42.50 -7.24
C ALA A 506 -4.96 42.24 -6.43
N LYS A 507 -5.41 43.21 -5.62
CA LYS A 507 -6.68 43.10 -4.89
C LYS A 507 -7.89 43.01 -5.82
N ALA A 508 -7.88 43.74 -6.94
CA ALA A 508 -8.93 43.64 -7.95
C ALA A 508 -8.92 42.25 -8.62
N THR A 509 -7.73 41.73 -8.96
CA THR A 509 -7.58 40.36 -9.51
C THR A 509 -8.12 39.30 -8.55
N VAL A 510 -7.77 39.35 -7.27
CA VAL A 510 -8.27 38.36 -6.30
C VAL A 510 -9.78 38.44 -6.11
N ARG A 511 -10.37 39.65 -6.12
CA ARG A 511 -11.84 39.81 -6.08
C ARG A 511 -12.50 39.19 -7.32
N HIS A 512 -11.96 39.43 -8.50
CA HIS A 512 -12.44 38.81 -9.72
C HIS A 512 -12.39 37.27 -9.64
N ILE A 513 -11.32 36.70 -9.08
CA ILE A 513 -11.21 35.25 -8.85
C ILE A 513 -12.30 34.76 -7.88
N LEU A 514 -12.50 35.47 -6.76
CA LEU A 514 -13.53 35.12 -5.78
C LEU A 514 -14.92 35.12 -6.42
N ASP A 515 -15.27 36.17 -7.15
CA ASP A 515 -16.62 36.39 -7.67
C ASP A 515 -16.92 35.47 -8.88
N ASN A 516 -15.94 35.17 -9.73
CA ASN A 516 -16.18 34.46 -10.99
C ASN A 516 -15.75 32.98 -10.99
N MET A 517 -14.72 32.63 -10.22
CA MET A 517 -14.10 31.29 -10.29
C MET A 517 -14.39 30.46 -9.05
N LEU A 518 -14.50 31.09 -7.87
CA LEU A 518 -14.63 30.38 -6.58
C LEU A 518 -15.98 30.55 -5.89
N ASP A 519 -16.85 31.46 -6.35
CA ASP A 519 -18.13 31.77 -5.69
C ASP A 519 -19.05 30.55 -5.57
N LYS A 520 -19.02 29.66 -6.57
CA LYS A 520 -19.81 28.41 -6.59
C LYS A 520 -19.49 27.44 -5.46
N VAL A 521 -18.32 27.56 -4.83
CA VAL A 521 -17.84 26.65 -3.78
C VAL A 521 -18.24 27.14 -2.39
N ARG A 522 -18.76 28.38 -2.26
CA ARG A 522 -19.19 28.90 -0.97
C ARG A 522 -20.34 28.06 -0.40
N PRO A 523 -20.25 27.64 0.87
CA PRO A 523 -21.36 26.98 1.54
C PRO A 523 -22.61 27.87 1.51
N THR A 524 -23.68 27.37 0.91
CA THR A 524 -24.92 28.14 0.67
C THR A 524 -25.72 28.38 1.95
N SER A 525 -25.41 27.67 3.02
CA SER A 525 -26.08 27.77 4.32
C SER A 525 -25.17 28.33 5.39
N GLN A 526 -25.65 29.34 6.11
CA GLN A 526 -25.00 29.83 7.32
C GLN A 526 -24.93 28.69 8.35
N MET A 527 -23.73 28.26 8.70
CA MET A 527 -23.53 27.21 9.70
C MET A 527 -23.97 27.72 11.07
N CYS A 528 -24.93 27.04 11.70
CA CYS A 528 -25.29 27.29 13.09
C CYS A 528 -24.14 26.81 13.99
N SER A 529 -23.43 27.73 14.63
CA SER A 529 -22.48 27.38 15.69
C SER A 529 -23.21 27.30 17.04
N ILE A 530 -22.87 26.28 17.83
CA ILE A 530 -23.31 26.14 19.21
C ILE A 530 -22.06 26.16 20.08
N THR A 531 -21.97 27.13 20.97
CA THR A 531 -20.88 27.21 21.96
C THR A 531 -21.29 26.49 23.23
N ILE A 532 -20.39 25.66 23.75
CA ILE A 532 -20.52 24.99 25.04
C ILE A 532 -19.33 25.39 25.91
N GLU A 533 -19.58 25.69 27.18
CA GLU A 533 -18.54 26.08 28.14
C GLU A 533 -18.27 24.93 29.11
N GLY A 534 -17.00 24.69 29.44
CA GLY A 534 -16.57 23.60 30.30
C GLY A 534 -15.26 23.91 31.02
N MET A 535 -14.94 23.12 32.06
CA MET A 535 -13.69 23.28 32.82
C MET A 535 -12.58 22.44 32.21
N LEU A 536 -11.47 23.10 31.83
CA LEU A 536 -10.27 22.46 31.33
C LEU A 536 -9.41 21.95 32.50
N CYS A 537 -8.96 20.70 32.44
CA CYS A 537 -7.99 20.17 33.40
C CYS A 537 -6.57 20.61 33.01
N GLY A 538 -5.79 21.12 33.97
CA GLY A 538 -4.44 21.65 33.73
C GLY A 538 -3.54 20.65 32.98
N ASN A 539 -2.93 21.09 31.88
CA ASN A 539 -2.10 20.26 31.03
C ASN A 539 -0.71 20.02 31.63
N VAL A 540 -0.37 18.77 31.94
CA VAL A 540 1.03 18.32 32.01
C VAL A 540 1.32 17.50 30.73
N LEU A 541 2.02 18.10 29.78
CA LEU A 541 2.73 17.46 28.65
C LEU A 541 1.93 16.69 27.57
N GLN A 542 0.59 16.65 27.57
CA GLN A 542 -0.19 15.95 26.53
C GLN A 542 -0.62 16.83 25.34
N ARG A 543 -0.71 16.23 24.13
CA ARG A 543 -1.13 16.89 22.87
C ARG A 543 -2.64 17.14 22.74
N LYS A 544 -3.49 16.47 23.53
CA LYS A 544 -4.96 16.61 23.48
C LYS A 544 -5.48 17.24 24.77
N SER A 545 -6.47 18.13 24.66
CA SER A 545 -7.11 18.77 25.82
C SER A 545 -8.04 17.79 26.54
N THR A 546 -8.03 17.84 27.88
CA THR A 546 -8.87 17.00 28.75
C THR A 546 -9.83 17.89 29.53
N TRP A 547 -11.11 17.52 29.52
CA TRP A 547 -12.21 18.32 30.05
C TRP A 547 -12.95 17.58 31.17
N CYS A 548 -13.42 18.34 32.17
CA CYS A 548 -14.21 17.81 33.27
C CYS A 548 -15.68 17.61 32.84
N ILE A 549 -16.22 16.43 33.14
CA ILE A 549 -17.60 16.01 32.92
C ILE A 549 -18.19 15.68 34.29
N SER A 550 -18.95 16.60 34.87
CA SER A 550 -19.62 16.39 36.16
C SER A 550 -21.02 15.79 35.95
N ASN A 551 -21.22 14.55 36.40
CA ASN A 551 -22.55 14.00 36.60
C ASN A 551 -23.14 14.52 37.92
N SER A 552 -24.47 14.59 38.01
CA SER A 552 -25.23 15.01 39.20
C SER A 552 -25.07 14.14 40.46
N ILE A 553 -24.14 13.17 40.44
CA ILE A 553 -23.81 12.25 41.53
C ILE A 553 -22.29 12.29 41.74
N ASP A 554 -21.72 13.39 42.27
CA ASP A 554 -20.35 13.61 42.81
C ASP A 554 -19.11 12.89 42.19
N GLN A 555 -19.23 12.23 41.05
CA GLN A 555 -18.16 11.57 40.32
C GLN A 555 -17.76 12.51 39.18
N GLN A 556 -16.62 13.16 39.37
CA GLN A 556 -15.95 13.88 38.29
C GLN A 556 -15.36 12.85 37.32
N MET A 557 -15.90 12.83 36.10
CA MET A 557 -15.34 12.06 35.00
C MET A 557 -14.53 13.01 34.10
N TYR A 558 -13.48 12.51 33.46
CA TYR A 558 -12.66 13.30 32.54
C TYR A 558 -12.74 12.71 31.13
N GLY A 559 -12.77 13.56 30.11
CA GLY A 559 -12.90 13.13 28.72
C GLY A 559 -12.31 14.10 27.71
N THR A 560 -12.35 13.70 26.44
CA THR A 560 -11.99 14.56 25.32
C THR A 560 -13.06 15.63 25.08
N VAL A 561 -12.77 16.59 24.20
CA VAL A 561 -13.73 17.64 23.82
C VAL A 561 -15.01 17.04 23.20
N GLU A 562 -14.90 15.94 22.46
CA GLU A 562 -16.02 15.26 21.82
C GLU A 562 -16.88 14.52 22.85
N SER A 563 -16.26 13.85 23.84
CA SER A 563 -16.99 13.26 24.97
C SER A 563 -17.74 14.32 25.79
N PHE A 564 -17.10 15.48 26.02
CA PHE A 564 -17.75 16.61 26.68
C PHE A 564 -18.94 17.14 25.87
N ALA A 565 -18.80 17.28 24.55
CA ALA A 565 -19.90 17.67 23.68
C ALA A 565 -21.05 16.66 23.69
N LEU A 566 -20.76 15.35 23.62
CA LEU A 566 -21.77 14.30 23.73
C LEU A 566 -22.54 14.37 25.05
N TYR A 567 -21.84 14.63 26.16
CA TYR A 567 -22.48 14.82 27.46
C TYR A 567 -23.46 16.02 27.45
N GLN A 568 -23.04 17.16 26.88
CA GLN A 568 -23.91 18.33 26.76
C GLN A 568 -25.16 18.05 25.91
N TYR A 569 -25.02 17.32 24.80
CA TYR A 569 -26.18 16.88 24.01
C TYR A 569 -27.08 15.91 24.79
N LYS A 570 -26.50 15.02 25.59
CA LYS A 570 -27.26 14.14 26.49
C LYS A 570 -28.10 14.95 27.49
N CYS A 571 -27.53 15.99 28.11
CA CYS A 571 -28.26 16.92 28.98
C CYS A 571 -29.36 17.70 28.26
N LYS A 572 -29.20 17.97 26.96
CA LYS A 572 -30.21 18.59 26.10
C LYS A 572 -31.31 17.64 25.61
N GLY A 573 -31.34 16.40 26.09
CA GLY A 573 -32.39 15.43 25.74
C GLY A 573 -32.06 14.54 24.53
N TYR A 574 -30.79 14.46 24.12
CA TYR A 574 -30.32 13.51 23.11
C TYR A 574 -29.63 12.32 23.79
N PRO A 575 -30.38 11.29 24.24
CA PRO A 575 -29.85 10.23 25.10
C PRO A 575 -28.82 9.31 24.41
N LYS A 576 -28.74 9.35 23.08
CA LYS A 576 -27.84 8.55 22.25
C LYS A 576 -26.97 9.46 21.39
N GLY A 577 -25.70 9.11 21.27
CA GLY A 577 -24.75 9.78 20.39
C GLY A 577 -23.47 8.95 20.27
N VAL A 578 -22.86 8.98 19.09
CA VAL A 578 -21.62 8.26 18.80
C VAL A 578 -20.66 9.24 18.16
N HIS A 579 -19.46 9.37 18.74
CA HIS A 579 -18.37 10.10 18.10
C HIS A 579 -17.74 9.20 17.05
N CYS A 580 -18.02 9.49 15.78
CA CYS A 580 -17.64 8.64 14.65
C CYS A 580 -16.99 9.40 13.50
N GLU A 581 -16.76 10.72 13.62
CA GLU A 581 -16.20 11.56 12.56
C GLU A 581 -16.81 11.24 11.17
N GLY A 582 -15.98 10.86 10.18
CA GLY A 582 -16.41 10.39 8.86
C GLY A 582 -16.65 8.88 8.76
N ALA A 583 -16.41 8.09 9.82
CA ALA A 583 -16.51 6.64 9.78
C ALA A 583 -17.93 6.14 9.56
N PHE A 584 -18.93 6.85 10.08
CA PHE A 584 -20.33 6.45 9.93
C PHE A 584 -20.82 6.48 8.48
N PRO A 585 -20.72 7.60 7.73
CA PRO A 585 -21.12 7.60 6.31
C PRO A 585 -20.28 6.64 5.47
N VAL A 586 -18.98 6.48 5.74
CA VAL A 586 -18.13 5.48 5.07
C VAL A 586 -18.61 4.05 5.34
N THR A 587 -19.02 3.76 6.58
CA THR A 587 -19.58 2.44 6.94
C THR A 587 -20.91 2.20 6.23
N LEU A 588 -21.80 3.19 6.19
CA LEU A 588 -23.07 3.08 5.45
C LEU A 588 -22.82 2.81 3.97
N PHE A 589 -21.89 3.54 3.35
CA PHE A 589 -21.49 3.31 1.97
C PHE A 589 -20.95 1.89 1.77
N ALA A 590 -20.03 1.45 2.62
CA ALA A 590 -19.39 0.14 2.51
C ALA A 590 -20.39 -1.03 2.59
N ILE A 591 -21.34 -0.96 3.53
CA ILE A 591 -22.31 -2.06 3.72
C ILE A 591 -23.42 -2.02 2.66
N LEU A 592 -23.85 -0.84 2.21
CA LEU A 592 -24.90 -0.72 1.21
C LEU A 592 -24.42 -1.15 -0.18
N PHE A 593 -23.17 -0.82 -0.53
CA PHE A 593 -22.60 -1.04 -1.86
C PHE A 593 -21.55 -2.16 -1.86
N TRP A 594 -21.65 -3.12 -0.94
CA TRP A 594 -20.65 -4.18 -0.77
C TRP A 594 -20.37 -4.94 -2.08
N ASP A 595 -21.43 -5.34 -2.79
CA ASP A 595 -21.31 -6.05 -4.06
C ASP A 595 -20.66 -5.20 -5.15
N GLU A 596 -21.04 -3.93 -5.26
CA GLU A 596 -20.46 -3.01 -6.23
C GLU A 596 -18.98 -2.75 -5.93
N ILE A 597 -18.60 -2.66 -4.65
CA ILE A 597 -17.20 -2.44 -4.23
C ILE A 597 -16.35 -3.69 -4.48
N TYR A 598 -16.81 -4.88 -4.09
CA TYR A 598 -15.96 -6.08 -3.99
C TYR A 598 -16.25 -7.20 -5.00
N ASN A 599 -17.46 -7.27 -5.55
CA ASN A 599 -17.91 -8.40 -6.41
C ASN A 599 -17.93 -8.05 -7.91
N MET A 600 -17.46 -6.87 -8.30
CA MET A 600 -17.32 -6.48 -9.71
C MET A 600 -15.92 -6.79 -10.25
N ASN A 601 -15.84 -7.49 -11.37
CA ASN A 601 -14.58 -7.82 -12.02
C ASN A 601 -14.10 -6.67 -12.92
N ILE A 602 -13.38 -5.71 -12.35
CA ILE A 602 -12.80 -4.58 -13.09
C ILE A 602 -11.28 -4.78 -13.19
N PRO A 603 -10.70 -4.75 -14.41
CA PRO A 603 -9.28 -5.02 -14.63
C PRO A 603 -8.33 -4.27 -13.70
N GLY A 604 -7.46 -5.01 -13.03
CA GLY A 604 -6.40 -4.47 -12.19
C GLY A 604 -6.85 -3.79 -10.89
N THR A 605 -8.13 -3.84 -10.52
CA THR A 605 -8.62 -3.20 -9.28
C THR A 605 -8.35 -4.03 -8.01
N CYS A 606 -8.33 -5.36 -8.13
CA CYS A 606 -8.03 -6.29 -7.04
C CYS A 606 -6.82 -7.15 -7.44
N VAL A 607 -5.64 -6.84 -6.92
CA VAL A 607 -4.35 -7.49 -7.25
C VAL A 607 -3.83 -8.36 -6.09
N SER A 608 -4.50 -8.36 -4.93
CA SER A 608 -4.11 -9.15 -3.77
C SER A 608 -5.34 -9.57 -2.95
N SER A 609 -5.29 -10.76 -2.35
CA SER A 609 -6.31 -11.24 -1.39
C SER A 609 -6.32 -10.49 -0.05
N TYR A 610 -5.35 -9.60 0.17
CA TYR A 610 -5.20 -8.81 1.40
C TYR A 610 -5.60 -7.35 1.21
N GLN A 611 -6.45 -7.06 0.23
CA GLN A 611 -6.98 -5.73 -0.01
C GLN A 611 -8.24 -5.47 0.80
N ASN A 612 -8.28 -4.32 1.48
CA ASN A 612 -9.47 -3.81 2.16
C ASN A 612 -10.40 -3.03 1.21
N ALA A 613 -9.92 -2.63 0.04
CA ALA A 613 -10.64 -1.87 -0.98
C ALA A 613 -10.05 -2.12 -2.38
N PRO A 614 -10.85 -2.00 -3.45
CA PRO A 614 -10.33 -2.00 -4.81
C PRO A 614 -9.45 -0.75 -5.04
N LEU A 615 -8.43 -0.88 -5.88
CA LEU A 615 -7.44 0.17 -6.10
C LEU A 615 -8.01 1.44 -6.76
N ASP A 616 -9.12 1.32 -7.48
CA ASP A 616 -9.77 2.46 -8.13
C ASP A 616 -10.69 3.25 -7.19
N LEU A 617 -10.96 2.79 -5.97
CA LEU A 617 -11.91 3.42 -5.03
C LEU A 617 -11.69 4.93 -4.84
N TYR A 618 -10.44 5.36 -4.74
CA TYR A 618 -10.08 6.76 -4.50
C TYR A 618 -9.78 7.53 -5.79
N SER A 619 -10.25 7.02 -6.94
CA SER A 619 -10.15 7.68 -8.24
C SER A 619 -11.54 8.08 -8.74
N SER A 620 -11.58 9.01 -9.70
CA SER A 620 -12.83 9.39 -10.38
C SER A 620 -13.38 8.29 -11.29
N GLU A 621 -12.63 7.20 -11.47
CA GLU A 621 -13.00 6.06 -12.31
C GLU A 621 -13.87 5.05 -11.54
N PHE A 622 -13.77 4.97 -10.20
CA PHE A 622 -14.53 4.02 -9.38
C PHE A 622 -16.02 4.01 -9.72
N TYR A 623 -16.65 5.19 -9.66
CA TYR A 623 -18.08 5.35 -9.94
C TYR A 623 -18.37 5.14 -11.42
N LYS A 624 -17.50 5.62 -12.33
CA LYS A 624 -17.69 5.44 -13.78
C LYS A 624 -17.72 3.96 -14.16
N ASN A 625 -16.80 3.16 -13.62
CA ASN A 625 -16.68 1.73 -13.87
C ASN A 625 -17.87 0.92 -13.33
N ARG A 626 -18.65 1.50 -12.40
CA ARG A 626 -19.73 0.81 -11.67
C ARG A 626 -21.07 1.54 -11.77
N LYS A 627 -21.17 2.54 -12.64
CA LYS A 627 -22.24 3.53 -12.66
C LYS A 627 -23.63 2.89 -12.72
N GLU A 628 -23.84 1.98 -13.68
CA GLU A 628 -25.14 1.34 -13.88
C GLU A 628 -25.62 0.58 -12.63
N ARG A 629 -24.70 -0.16 -11.98
CA ARG A 629 -25.00 -0.94 -10.78
C ARG A 629 -25.24 -0.04 -9.57
N ILE A 630 -24.39 0.95 -9.36
CA ILE A 630 -24.54 1.92 -8.26
C ILE A 630 -25.84 2.71 -8.42
N ASP A 631 -26.13 3.23 -9.62
CA ASP A 631 -27.35 4.00 -9.89
C ASP A 631 -28.60 3.14 -9.67
N MET A 632 -28.60 1.89 -10.14
CA MET A 632 -29.69 0.94 -9.88
C MET A 632 -29.89 0.69 -8.38
N LYS A 633 -28.81 0.47 -7.63
CA LYS A 633 -28.84 0.27 -6.19
C LYS A 633 -29.39 1.49 -5.45
N ILE A 634 -28.99 2.70 -5.85
CA ILE A 634 -29.53 3.97 -5.33
C ILE A 634 -31.04 4.04 -5.57
N GLN A 635 -31.52 3.73 -6.77
CA GLN A 635 -32.95 3.74 -7.06
C GLN A 635 -33.73 2.73 -6.20
N ILE A 636 -33.18 1.53 -5.99
CA ILE A 636 -33.78 0.52 -5.11
C ILE A 636 -33.89 1.05 -3.67
N ILE A 637 -32.80 1.58 -3.11
CA ILE A 637 -32.77 2.09 -1.73
C ILE A 637 -33.76 3.26 -1.53
N ARG A 638 -33.95 4.09 -2.56
CA ARG A 638 -34.93 5.19 -2.55
C ARG A 638 -36.37 4.72 -2.41
N THR A 639 -36.69 3.48 -2.81
CA THR A 639 -38.05 2.92 -2.65
C THR A 639 -38.35 2.45 -1.23
N PHE A 640 -37.34 2.24 -0.38
CA PHE A 640 -37.56 1.75 0.97
C PHE A 640 -38.28 2.80 1.81
N ASP A 641 -39.05 2.38 2.80
CA ASP A 641 -39.49 3.26 3.89
C ASP A 641 -38.41 3.31 5.00
N SER A 642 -38.72 3.94 6.14
CA SER A 642 -37.75 4.06 7.25
C SER A 642 -37.45 2.73 7.92
N GLU A 643 -38.47 1.90 8.10
CA GLU A 643 -38.36 0.64 8.80
C GLU A 643 -37.61 -0.40 7.96
N THR A 644 -37.95 -0.49 6.68
CA THR A 644 -37.31 -1.35 5.69
C THR A 644 -35.85 -0.98 5.51
N LEU A 645 -35.53 0.32 5.40
CA LEU A 645 -34.15 0.78 5.32
C LEU A 645 -33.36 0.41 6.58
N SER A 646 -33.92 0.65 7.77
CA SER A 646 -33.26 0.33 9.04
C SER A 646 -33.00 -1.18 9.19
N ARG A 647 -33.97 -2.02 8.81
CA ARG A 647 -33.83 -3.48 8.83
C ARG A 647 -32.78 -3.96 7.83
N HIS A 648 -32.77 -3.39 6.62
CA HIS A 648 -31.78 -3.70 5.59
C HIS A 648 -30.37 -3.31 6.06
N LEU A 649 -30.19 -2.07 6.53
CA LEU A 649 -28.91 -1.60 7.04
C LEU A 649 -28.38 -2.49 8.17
N LYS A 650 -29.23 -2.86 9.14
CA LYS A 650 -28.84 -3.77 10.22
C LYS A 650 -28.33 -5.11 9.69
N HIS A 651 -29.08 -5.71 8.75
CA HIS A 651 -28.71 -6.97 8.12
C HIS A 651 -27.36 -6.88 7.41
N GLU A 652 -27.14 -5.87 6.57
CA GLU A 652 -25.87 -5.68 5.88
C GLU A 652 -24.71 -5.42 6.87
N PHE A 653 -24.95 -4.65 7.93
CA PHE A 653 -23.95 -4.42 8.97
C PHE A 653 -23.56 -5.72 9.70
N ASP A 654 -24.54 -6.56 10.06
CA ASP A 654 -24.28 -7.85 10.70
C ASP A 654 -23.50 -8.81 9.79
N LEU A 655 -23.77 -8.79 8.48
CA LEU A 655 -23.03 -9.59 7.50
C LEU A 655 -21.58 -9.12 7.36
N TYR A 656 -21.35 -7.81 7.30
CA TYR A 656 -20.07 -7.25 6.85
C TYR A 656 -19.17 -6.68 7.94
N ARG A 657 -19.66 -6.44 9.17
CA ARG A 657 -18.86 -5.88 10.28
C ARG A 657 -17.62 -6.71 10.65
N GLY A 658 -17.61 -8.00 10.33
CA GLY A 658 -16.49 -8.90 10.62
C GLY A 658 -15.32 -8.79 9.63
N TYR A 659 -15.46 -8.02 8.55
CA TYR A 659 -14.45 -7.91 7.50
C TYR A 659 -13.55 -6.68 7.68
N THR A 660 -12.25 -6.88 7.47
CA THR A 660 -11.24 -5.83 7.28
C THR A 660 -11.45 -5.16 5.92
N SER A 661 -12.34 -4.16 5.92
CA SER A 661 -12.88 -3.49 4.74
C SER A 661 -13.01 -1.99 5.00
N LEU A 662 -13.72 -1.25 4.14
CA LEU A 662 -14.11 0.13 4.43
C LEU A 662 -15.08 0.24 5.62
N CYS A 663 -15.83 -0.82 5.93
CA CYS A 663 -16.77 -0.87 7.04
C CYS A 663 -16.02 -0.92 8.38
N GLN A 664 -16.30 0.03 9.27
CA GLN A 664 -15.76 0.03 10.63
C GLN A 664 -16.67 -0.78 11.56
N GLY A 665 -16.49 -2.09 11.60
CA GLY A 665 -17.34 -3.00 12.37
C GLY A 665 -17.32 -2.82 13.90
N THR A 666 -16.32 -2.10 14.42
CA THR A 666 -16.19 -1.75 15.85
C THR A 666 -16.84 -0.41 16.20
N LEU A 667 -17.43 0.29 15.24
CA LEU A 667 -18.05 1.60 15.47
C LEU A 667 -19.28 1.53 16.39
N PHE A 668 -19.93 0.37 16.43
CA PHE A 668 -21.08 0.09 17.26
C PHE A 668 -20.85 -1.20 18.05
N ASP A 669 -21.20 -1.17 19.34
CA ASP A 669 -21.08 -2.34 20.23
C ASP A 669 -21.86 -3.54 19.66
N ASP A 670 -23.09 -3.29 19.22
CA ASP A 670 -23.96 -4.28 18.60
C ASP A 670 -24.80 -3.69 17.44
N SER A 671 -25.46 -4.57 16.69
CA SER A 671 -26.31 -4.16 15.57
C SER A 671 -27.61 -3.49 15.99
N ASN A 672 -28.00 -3.62 17.26
CA ASN A 672 -29.15 -2.89 17.81
C ASN A 672 -28.83 -1.41 18.02
N SER A 673 -27.62 -1.10 18.50
CA SER A 673 -27.07 0.25 18.60
C SER A 673 -27.03 0.91 17.21
N PHE A 674 -26.52 0.20 16.21
CA PHE A 674 -26.52 0.65 14.81
C PHE A 674 -27.93 0.89 14.27
N GLN A 675 -28.86 -0.06 14.46
CA GLN A 675 -30.25 0.06 14.01
C GLN A 675 -30.92 1.30 14.61
N SER A 676 -30.69 1.57 15.90
CA SER A 676 -31.31 2.71 16.58
C SER A 676 -30.78 4.07 16.09
N ASN A 677 -29.54 4.14 15.63
CA ASN A 677 -28.99 5.36 15.03
C ASN A 677 -29.47 5.57 13.59
N THR A 678 -29.78 4.49 12.86
CA THR A 678 -30.29 4.54 11.47
C THR A 678 -31.80 4.70 11.38
N SER A 679 -32.58 4.28 12.38
CA SER A 679 -34.04 4.46 12.39
C SER A 679 -34.48 5.93 12.44
N HIS A 680 -33.63 6.81 12.98
CA HIS A 680 -33.94 8.25 13.10
C HIS A 680 -33.56 9.06 11.85
N THR A 681 -32.70 8.55 10.97
CA THR A 681 -32.18 9.30 9.80
C THR A 681 -33.23 9.61 8.73
N LYS A 682 -34.36 8.88 8.70
CA LYS A 682 -35.49 9.15 7.79
C LYS A 682 -36.61 9.99 8.40
N SER A 683 -36.72 10.04 9.74
CA SER A 683 -37.82 10.73 10.44
C SER A 683 -37.68 12.25 10.46
N GLY A 684 -36.47 12.78 10.24
CA GLY A 684 -36.18 14.21 10.19
C GLY A 684 -35.65 14.65 8.82
N ARG A 685 -36.54 15.21 7.99
CA ARG A 685 -36.29 15.90 6.71
C ARG A 685 -36.23 15.03 5.44
N LYS A 686 -37.36 15.03 4.71
CA LYS A 686 -37.50 14.70 3.28
C LYS A 686 -36.56 15.50 2.32
N ARG A 687 -35.70 16.40 2.81
CA ARG A 687 -34.81 17.27 2.00
C ARG A 687 -33.31 16.95 2.07
N LYS A 688 -32.86 16.02 2.92
CA LYS A 688 -31.42 15.70 3.09
C LYS A 688 -30.95 14.39 2.43
N HIS A 689 -31.80 13.76 1.63
CA HIS A 689 -31.44 12.49 0.96
C HIS A 689 -30.53 12.66 -0.26
N GLU A 690 -30.36 13.89 -0.79
CA GLU A 690 -29.30 14.16 -1.75
C GLU A 690 -27.94 14.13 -1.04
N GLU A 691 -27.74 14.85 0.07
CA GLU A 691 -26.44 14.97 0.78
C GLU A 691 -25.82 13.68 1.36
N ILE A 692 -26.58 12.59 1.54
CA ILE A 692 -26.01 11.29 2.00
C ILE A 692 -25.67 10.37 0.81
N MET A 693 -26.24 10.63 -0.37
CA MET A 693 -26.09 9.79 -1.56
C MET A 693 -25.34 10.46 -2.72
N THR A 694 -25.16 11.79 -2.70
CA THR A 694 -24.13 12.52 -3.46
C THR A 694 -22.91 12.73 -2.59
#